data_AF-A0A8D1G703-F1
#
_entry.id   AF-A0A8D1G703-F1
#
_cell.length_a   1.000
_cell.length_b   1.000
_cell.length_c   1.000
_cell.angle_alpha   90.00
_cell.angle_beta   90.00
_cell.angle_gamma   90.00
#
_symmetry.space_group_name_H-M   'P 1'
#
loop_
_entity.id
_entity.type
_entity.pdbx_description
1 polymer ?
#
loop_
_entity_poly.entity_id
_entity_poly.type
_entity_poly.pdbx_seq_one_letter_code
_entity_poly.pdbx_strand_id
1 'polypeptide(L)'
;MASFVTEVLAHSGRLEKEDLCTRISRLTQRVEEIKGEVCSMISKKYSEFLPSMQSAQDLVTQVDKLSDDIDLLKSRIESEVRRDLHVSTAEFTDLKQQLERDSVVLSLLKQLQEFSTAIEEYNCALAEKKYVTAAQRLEEAQKCLKLLKSRKCFDLKILKSLSMELTIQKQNILYHLGEEWQKLIVWKFPPSKDISNLESCLQTELHLCTEEPQKEEKTPMSPISSVLLAFSLLGELNTKLKSFGQMLLKYILRPLASCPSLFAVIESQPNIIIIRFESVMTDLEHPSPSEVFAKIRLVLEVVQKQLLDLPLDADLENEKTSKIILAEMLGDMIWEDLSECLIKNCLVYSIPTNSSKLQQYEEIIQSTEEFENALKEMRFLKGNTTDLLKYARNINSHFANKKCQDVIVAARNLMTSEIHNTVKITPASKISVPDLPSPDEDDKLQVQKVSTTQYNEVVNLEPENALNQHSFSLPTCRISESVKKLMELAYQTLVEATTSSDQCAVQLFYSVRNIFHLFHDVVPTYHKENLQKLPQLAAIHHNNCMYIAHHLLTLGHQFRLRLAPILCDGTATFVDLVPGFRRLGTECFLAQMRAQKGELLERLSSARNFSNMDDEENYSAASKAVRQVLHQLKRLGIVWQDVLPVNIYCKAMGTLLNTAISEMIGRITALEDISTEDGDRLYSLCKTVMDEGPQVFAPLSEESRNRKYQEEVPVYVPKWMPFKELMIMLQASLQEIGDRWADGKGPLAAAFSSSEVKALIRALFQNTERRAAALAKIK
;
A
#
# COMPACT_ATOMS: atom_id res chain seq x y z
N MET A 1 -30.50 -100.09 62.87
CA MET A 1 -29.94 -98.73 62.91
C MET A 1 -28.49 -98.80 62.44
N ALA A 2 -28.11 -97.81 61.61
CA ALA A 2 -26.79 -97.58 61.02
C ALA A 2 -26.32 -98.61 59.96
N SER A 3 -25.65 -98.28 58.86
CA SER A 3 -25.24 -97.03 58.19
C SER A 3 -24.22 -97.49 57.12
N PHE A 4 -24.56 -97.67 55.84
CA PHE A 4 -24.33 -96.78 54.66
C PHE A 4 -23.09 -95.86 54.65
N VAL A 5 -22.27 -95.78 55.70
CA VAL A 5 -21.15 -94.83 55.81
C VAL A 5 -19.77 -95.49 55.64
N THR A 6 -19.65 -96.83 55.65
CA THR A 6 -18.34 -97.50 55.58
C THR A 6 -17.91 -98.00 54.21
N GLU A 7 -18.81 -98.26 53.25
CA GLU A 7 -18.41 -98.66 51.89
C GLU A 7 -18.33 -97.50 50.88
N VAL A 8 -18.81 -96.31 51.28
CA VAL A 8 -18.68 -95.03 50.54
C VAL A 8 -17.23 -94.53 50.49
N LEU A 9 -16.28 -95.14 51.22
CA LEU A 9 -14.93 -94.59 51.39
C LEU A 9 -13.77 -95.31 50.66
N ALA A 10 -14.01 -96.39 49.89
CA ALA A 10 -12.91 -97.19 49.31
C ALA A 10 -12.76 -97.17 47.78
N HIS A 11 -13.68 -96.60 47.00
CA HIS A 11 -13.58 -96.60 45.51
C HIS A 11 -13.54 -95.19 44.88
N SER A 12 -13.21 -94.18 45.71
CA SER A 12 -12.84 -92.83 45.31
C SER A 12 -11.49 -92.82 44.56
N GLY A 13 -11.47 -92.27 43.34
CA GLY A 13 -10.24 -91.67 42.80
C GLY A 13 -9.88 -91.85 41.33
N ARG A 14 -10.62 -92.63 40.51
CA ARG A 14 -10.18 -92.88 39.11
C ARG A 14 -11.21 -92.81 37.97
N LEU A 15 -12.48 -92.51 38.21
CA LEU A 15 -13.52 -92.67 37.17
C LEU A 15 -14.11 -91.40 36.56
N GLU A 16 -13.69 -90.18 36.94
CA GLU A 16 -14.27 -88.95 36.37
C GLU A 16 -13.36 -88.18 35.41
N LYS A 17 -12.08 -88.56 35.27
CA LYS A 17 -11.13 -87.82 34.42
C LYS A 17 -11.19 -88.20 32.93
N GLU A 18 -11.52 -89.46 32.62
CA GLU A 18 -11.53 -89.94 31.22
C GLU A 18 -12.83 -89.60 30.47
N ASP A 19 -13.97 -89.45 31.16
CA ASP A 19 -15.27 -89.17 30.51
C ASP A 19 -15.46 -87.67 30.16
N LEU A 20 -14.79 -86.77 30.88
CA LEU A 20 -14.78 -85.32 30.57
C LEU A 20 -13.84 -84.99 29.40
N CYS A 21 -12.62 -85.55 29.37
CA CYS A 21 -11.69 -85.32 28.26
C CYS A 21 -12.22 -85.86 26.93
N THR A 22 -12.92 -87.00 26.93
CA THR A 22 -13.50 -87.58 25.70
C THR A 22 -14.71 -86.78 25.19
N ARG A 23 -15.52 -86.20 26.09
CA ARG A 23 -16.61 -85.29 25.71
C ARG A 23 -16.11 -83.94 25.20
N ILE A 24 -15.07 -83.36 25.83
CA ILE A 24 -14.46 -82.11 25.36
C ILE A 24 -13.83 -82.31 23.99
N SER A 25 -13.09 -83.41 23.77
CA SER A 25 -12.48 -83.73 22.47
C SER A 25 -13.52 -83.88 21.34
N ARG A 26 -14.68 -84.50 21.63
CA ARG A 26 -15.81 -84.59 20.68
C ARG A 26 -16.46 -83.24 20.39
N LEU A 27 -16.54 -82.36 21.39
CA LEU A 27 -17.03 -81.00 21.23
C LEU A 27 -16.06 -80.15 20.40
N THR A 28 -14.75 -80.25 20.63
CA THR A 28 -13.73 -79.54 19.83
C THR A 28 -13.71 -80.02 18.37
N GLN A 29 -13.88 -81.32 18.13
CA GLN A 29 -14.00 -81.88 16.78
C GLN A 29 -15.28 -81.40 16.07
N ARG A 30 -16.41 -81.32 16.78
CA ARG A 30 -17.65 -80.71 16.26
C ARG A 30 -17.51 -79.22 15.97
N VAL A 31 -16.75 -78.48 16.78
CA VAL A 31 -16.50 -77.05 16.54
C VAL A 31 -15.70 -76.83 15.27
N GLU A 32 -14.68 -77.64 14.98
CA GLU A 32 -13.92 -77.51 13.73
C GLU A 32 -14.66 -78.05 12.49
N GLU A 33 -15.51 -79.07 12.63
CA GLU A 33 -16.44 -79.48 11.57
C GLU A 33 -17.46 -78.38 11.25
N ILE A 34 -18.06 -77.77 12.26
CA ILE A 34 -19.01 -76.65 12.10
C ILE A 34 -18.30 -75.41 11.54
N LYS A 35 -17.05 -75.13 11.93
CA LYS A 35 -16.25 -74.03 11.37
C LYS A 35 -15.94 -74.26 9.88
N GLY A 36 -15.63 -75.49 9.48
CA GLY A 36 -15.47 -75.87 8.08
C GLY A 36 -16.75 -75.72 7.26
N GLU A 37 -17.90 -76.12 7.82
CA GLU A 37 -19.22 -75.94 7.22
C GLU A 37 -19.64 -74.46 7.17
N VAL A 38 -19.33 -73.66 8.18
CA VAL A 38 -19.58 -72.21 8.24
C VAL A 38 -18.71 -71.47 7.22
N CYS A 39 -17.44 -71.82 7.05
CA CYS A 39 -16.58 -71.22 6.01
C CYS A 39 -17.04 -71.60 4.59
N SER A 40 -17.49 -72.84 4.37
CA SER A 40 -18.11 -73.29 3.12
C SER A 40 -19.45 -72.58 2.85
N MET A 41 -20.28 -72.40 3.90
CA MET A 41 -21.54 -71.64 3.85
C MET A 41 -21.30 -70.16 3.55
N ILE A 42 -20.26 -69.54 4.11
CA ILE A 42 -19.90 -68.14 3.88
C ILE A 42 -19.46 -67.93 2.42
N SER A 43 -18.69 -68.86 1.84
CA SER A 43 -18.32 -68.79 0.41
C SER A 43 -19.51 -69.01 -0.54
N LYS A 44 -20.51 -69.81 -0.13
CA LYS A 44 -21.76 -69.99 -0.89
C LYS A 44 -22.82 -68.90 -0.63
N LYS A 45 -22.67 -68.08 0.42
CA LYS A 45 -23.67 -67.11 0.91
C LYS A 45 -23.72 -65.77 0.17
N TYR A 46 -22.83 -65.50 -0.79
CA TYR A 46 -22.72 -64.17 -1.41
C TYR A 46 -23.49 -63.98 -2.72
N SER A 47 -24.45 -64.86 -3.07
CA SER A 47 -25.19 -64.71 -4.33
C SER A 47 -26.70 -64.93 -4.32
N GLU A 48 -27.43 -65.00 -3.21
CA GLU A 48 -28.91 -64.87 -3.26
C GLU A 48 -29.53 -64.60 -1.86
N PHE A 49 -30.12 -63.42 -1.72
CA PHE A 49 -30.28 -62.64 -0.49
C PHE A 49 -31.62 -62.83 0.27
N LEU A 50 -32.52 -63.73 -0.14
CA LEU A 50 -33.92 -63.67 0.35
C LEU A 50 -34.38 -64.64 1.45
N PRO A 51 -33.73 -65.79 1.76
CA PRO A 51 -34.12 -66.60 2.93
C PRO A 51 -33.38 -66.24 4.24
N SER A 52 -32.45 -65.28 4.22
CA SER A 52 -31.48 -65.05 5.32
C SER A 52 -32.04 -64.31 6.55
N MET A 53 -33.19 -63.63 6.43
CA MET A 53 -33.77 -62.87 7.54
C MET A 53 -34.33 -63.76 8.65
N GLN A 54 -34.94 -64.90 8.31
CA GLN A 54 -35.60 -65.77 9.31
C GLN A 54 -34.56 -66.55 10.15
N SER A 55 -33.43 -66.91 9.54
CA SER A 55 -32.36 -67.63 10.23
C SER A 55 -31.49 -66.73 11.11
N ALA A 56 -31.43 -65.42 10.82
CA ALA A 56 -30.79 -64.45 11.70
C ALA A 56 -31.57 -64.29 13.02
N GLN A 57 -32.90 -64.25 12.95
CA GLN A 57 -33.76 -64.18 14.13
C GLN A 57 -33.62 -65.41 15.04
N ASP A 58 -33.54 -66.62 14.46
CA ASP A 58 -33.34 -67.86 15.21
C ASP A 58 -31.96 -67.90 15.88
N LEU A 59 -30.91 -67.42 15.21
CA LEU A 59 -29.57 -67.31 15.80
C LEU A 59 -29.51 -66.30 16.96
N VAL A 60 -30.23 -65.19 16.88
CA VAL A 60 -30.33 -64.22 17.98
C VAL A 60 -30.94 -64.87 19.23
N THR A 61 -32.03 -65.62 19.07
CA THR A 61 -32.65 -66.34 20.21
C THR A 61 -31.75 -67.43 20.79
N GLN A 62 -30.88 -68.03 19.97
CA GLN A 62 -29.89 -69.00 20.44
C GLN A 62 -28.72 -68.34 21.19
N VAL A 63 -28.29 -67.14 20.77
CA VAL A 63 -27.25 -66.36 21.46
C VAL A 63 -27.74 -65.89 22.83
N ASP A 64 -28.99 -65.42 22.94
CA ASP A 64 -29.56 -65.00 24.23
C ASP A 64 -29.67 -66.18 25.21
N LYS A 65 -30.15 -67.35 24.75
CA LYS A 65 -30.18 -68.57 25.57
C LYS A 65 -28.79 -69.00 26.06
N LEU A 66 -27.79 -68.92 25.19
CA LEU A 66 -26.41 -69.30 25.56
C LEU A 66 -25.81 -68.32 26.57
N SER A 67 -26.19 -67.03 26.51
CA SER A 67 -25.78 -66.03 27.50
C SER A 67 -26.38 -66.34 28.87
N ASP A 68 -27.67 -66.65 28.93
CA ASP A 68 -28.36 -67.03 30.18
C ASP A 68 -27.75 -68.30 30.80
N ASP A 69 -27.43 -69.29 29.97
CA ASP A 69 -26.78 -70.53 30.41
C ASP A 69 -25.37 -70.30 30.99
N ILE A 70 -24.60 -69.35 30.43
CA ILE A 70 -23.27 -68.96 30.92
C ILE A 70 -23.34 -68.21 32.24
N ASP A 71 -24.30 -67.29 32.42
CA ASP A 71 -24.50 -66.58 33.69
C ASP A 71 -24.93 -67.55 34.81
N LEU A 72 -25.75 -68.55 34.47
CA LEU A 72 -26.09 -69.64 35.37
C LEU A 72 -24.85 -70.47 35.75
N LEU A 73 -23.97 -70.76 34.80
CA LEU A 73 -22.71 -71.47 35.03
C LEU A 73 -21.72 -70.65 35.89
N LYS A 74 -21.64 -69.34 35.67
CA LYS A 74 -20.81 -68.41 36.45
C LYS A 74 -21.25 -68.35 37.91
N SER A 75 -22.56 -68.29 38.17
CA SER A 75 -23.11 -68.33 39.53
C SER A 75 -22.89 -69.68 40.23
N ARG A 76 -22.91 -70.79 39.47
CA ARG A 76 -22.55 -72.12 39.97
C ARG A 76 -21.07 -72.24 40.32
N ILE A 77 -20.19 -71.69 39.50
CA ILE A 77 -18.75 -71.67 39.76
C ILE A 77 -18.43 -70.79 40.98
N GLU A 78 -19.04 -69.61 41.12
CA GLU A 78 -18.85 -68.76 42.32
C GLU A 78 -19.34 -69.41 43.63
N SER A 79 -20.37 -70.25 43.56
CA SER A 79 -20.93 -70.94 44.73
C SER A 79 -20.18 -72.22 45.12
N GLU A 80 -19.61 -72.97 44.17
CA GLU A 80 -18.77 -74.16 44.47
C GLU A 80 -17.33 -73.80 44.90
N VAL A 81 -16.76 -72.69 44.42
CA VAL A 81 -15.37 -72.27 44.71
C VAL A 81 -15.12 -71.93 46.20
N ARG A 82 -16.17 -71.80 47.03
CA ARG A 82 -16.00 -71.63 48.49
C ARG A 82 -15.77 -72.92 49.26
N ARG A 83 -16.00 -74.12 48.69
CA ARG A 83 -16.01 -75.37 49.48
C ARG A 83 -14.77 -76.26 49.38
N ASP A 84 -14.07 -76.33 48.25
CA ASP A 84 -12.93 -77.26 48.10
C ASP A 84 -11.68 -76.60 47.49
N LEU A 85 -10.74 -76.17 48.34
CA LEU A 85 -9.70 -75.21 48.00
C LEU A 85 -8.30 -75.79 47.76
N HIS A 86 -8.11 -77.07 47.38
CA HIS A 86 -6.70 -77.52 47.22
C HIS A 86 -6.29 -78.54 46.15
N VAL A 87 -7.16 -78.99 45.23
CA VAL A 87 -6.70 -79.91 44.14
C VAL A 87 -7.15 -79.52 42.73
N SER A 88 -8.07 -78.58 42.54
CA SER A 88 -8.60 -78.26 41.20
C SER A 88 -8.13 -76.93 40.61
N THR A 89 -7.11 -76.27 41.17
CA THR A 89 -6.73 -74.90 40.81
C THR A 89 -6.25 -74.76 39.36
N ALA A 90 -5.59 -75.77 38.77
CA ALA A 90 -5.07 -75.70 37.40
C ALA A 90 -6.14 -75.97 36.32
N GLU A 91 -6.98 -76.99 36.52
CA GLU A 91 -8.05 -77.35 35.57
C GLU A 91 -9.21 -76.32 35.61
N PHE A 92 -9.48 -75.72 36.78
CA PHE A 92 -10.45 -74.62 36.88
C PHE A 92 -9.91 -73.29 36.38
N THR A 93 -8.60 -73.02 36.45
CA THR A 93 -8.04 -71.83 35.76
C THR A 93 -8.18 -71.96 34.25
N ASP A 94 -8.09 -73.16 33.69
CA ASP A 94 -8.22 -73.39 32.25
C ASP A 94 -9.68 -73.26 31.79
N LEU A 95 -10.63 -73.82 32.56
CA LEU A 95 -12.08 -73.62 32.35
C LEU A 95 -12.52 -72.16 32.54
N LYS A 96 -11.98 -71.45 33.54
CA LYS A 96 -12.23 -70.02 33.73
C LYS A 96 -11.65 -69.19 32.59
N GLN A 97 -10.43 -69.49 32.13
CA GLN A 97 -9.86 -68.84 30.95
C GLN A 97 -10.67 -69.13 29.69
N GLN A 98 -11.20 -70.35 29.54
CA GLN A 98 -12.05 -70.71 28.42
C GLN A 98 -13.38 -69.96 28.46
N LEU A 99 -14.02 -69.86 29.64
CA LEU A 99 -15.24 -69.08 29.84
C LEU A 99 -15.01 -67.57 29.61
N GLU A 100 -13.87 -67.04 30.04
CA GLU A 100 -13.46 -65.66 29.76
C GLU A 100 -13.25 -65.43 28.25
N ARG A 101 -12.65 -66.39 27.53
CA ARG A 101 -12.52 -66.35 26.07
C ARG A 101 -13.89 -66.37 25.38
N ASP A 102 -14.78 -67.27 25.78
CA ASP A 102 -16.11 -67.43 25.19
C ASP A 102 -17.00 -66.22 25.49
N SER A 103 -16.90 -65.62 26.69
CA SER A 103 -17.57 -64.36 27.04
C SER A 103 -17.08 -63.19 26.19
N VAL A 104 -15.78 -63.10 25.93
CA VAL A 104 -15.23 -62.09 24.99
C VAL A 104 -15.79 -62.31 23.59
N VAL A 105 -15.84 -63.55 23.09
CA VAL A 105 -16.41 -63.87 21.77
C VAL A 105 -17.91 -63.50 21.70
N LEU A 106 -18.71 -63.83 22.70
CA LEU A 106 -20.13 -63.46 22.76
C LEU A 106 -20.34 -61.94 22.75
N SER A 107 -19.56 -61.20 23.54
CA SER A 107 -19.65 -59.75 23.53
C SER A 107 -19.25 -59.12 22.18
N LEU A 108 -18.36 -59.77 21.41
CA LEU A 108 -18.02 -59.34 20.04
C LEU A 108 -19.16 -59.65 19.06
N LEU A 109 -19.81 -60.81 19.18
CA LEU A 109 -20.97 -61.18 18.36
C LEU A 109 -22.15 -60.22 18.59
N LYS A 110 -22.40 -59.85 19.85
CA LYS A 110 -23.42 -58.86 20.20
C LYS A 110 -23.14 -57.48 19.57
N GLN A 111 -21.89 -57.03 19.60
CA GLN A 111 -21.49 -55.76 18.95
C GLN A 111 -21.59 -55.80 17.42
N LEU A 112 -21.34 -56.96 16.79
CA LEU A 112 -21.56 -57.16 15.35
C LEU A 112 -23.04 -57.17 14.99
N GLN A 113 -23.89 -57.75 15.85
CA GLN A 113 -25.34 -57.71 15.71
C GLN A 113 -25.85 -56.26 15.80
N GLU A 114 -25.45 -55.51 16.83
CA GLU A 114 -25.79 -54.09 17.00
C GLU A 114 -25.38 -53.27 15.77
N PHE A 115 -24.21 -53.53 15.18
CA PHE A 115 -23.79 -52.91 13.93
C PHE A 115 -24.72 -53.26 12.75
N SER A 116 -25.07 -54.54 12.57
CA SER A 116 -25.94 -55.00 11.48
C SER A 116 -27.33 -54.38 11.60
N THR A 117 -27.91 -54.39 12.80
CA THR A 117 -29.23 -53.80 13.09
C THR A 117 -29.22 -52.29 12.82
N ALA A 118 -28.18 -51.56 13.24
CA ALA A 118 -28.07 -50.14 12.94
C ALA A 118 -27.99 -49.83 11.43
N ILE A 119 -27.33 -50.67 10.63
CA ILE A 119 -27.26 -50.52 9.17
C ILE A 119 -28.61 -50.87 8.50
N GLU A 120 -29.32 -51.89 8.99
CA GLU A 120 -30.67 -52.23 8.49
C GLU A 120 -31.66 -51.11 8.77
N GLU A 121 -31.69 -50.60 10.00
CA GLU A 121 -32.55 -49.47 10.38
C GLU A 121 -32.19 -48.19 9.62
N TYR A 122 -30.90 -47.96 9.35
CA TYR A 122 -30.44 -46.90 8.46
C TYR A 122 -31.04 -47.03 7.05
N ASN A 123 -31.01 -48.23 6.46
CA ASN A 123 -31.52 -48.46 5.11
C ASN A 123 -33.04 -48.24 5.04
N CYS A 124 -33.79 -48.67 6.06
CA CYS A 124 -35.21 -48.40 6.19
C CYS A 124 -35.50 -46.90 6.32
N ALA A 125 -34.79 -46.20 7.21
CA ALA A 125 -34.96 -44.75 7.42
C ALA A 125 -34.62 -43.94 6.16
N LEU A 126 -33.60 -44.36 5.40
CA LEU A 126 -33.22 -43.73 4.14
C LEU A 126 -34.31 -43.91 3.07
N ALA A 127 -34.90 -45.10 2.96
CA ALA A 127 -35.99 -45.37 2.03
C ALA A 127 -37.25 -44.53 2.34
N GLU A 128 -37.49 -44.27 3.63
CA GLU A 128 -38.58 -43.40 4.11
C GLU A 128 -38.25 -41.90 4.05
N LYS A 129 -37.06 -41.52 3.53
CA LYS A 129 -36.55 -40.13 3.50
C LYS A 129 -36.44 -39.46 4.87
N LYS A 130 -36.35 -40.25 5.94
CA LYS A 130 -36.12 -39.75 7.31
C LYS A 130 -34.61 -39.56 7.52
N TYR A 131 -34.07 -38.47 6.99
CA TYR A 131 -32.62 -38.25 6.93
C TYR A 131 -31.94 -38.08 8.30
N VAL A 132 -32.62 -37.47 9.28
CA VAL A 132 -32.07 -37.26 10.63
C VAL A 132 -31.90 -38.59 11.36
N THR A 133 -32.94 -39.44 11.33
CA THR A 133 -32.89 -40.77 11.96
C THR A 133 -31.90 -41.68 11.25
N ALA A 134 -31.81 -41.63 9.91
CA ALA A 134 -30.79 -42.34 9.16
C ALA A 134 -29.36 -41.90 9.58
N ALA A 135 -29.11 -40.60 9.71
CA ALA A 135 -27.81 -40.09 10.16
C ALA A 135 -27.46 -40.53 11.59
N GLN A 136 -28.44 -40.54 12.52
CA GLN A 136 -28.25 -41.03 13.89
C GLN A 136 -27.89 -42.53 13.91
N ARG A 137 -28.61 -43.37 13.16
CA ARG A 137 -28.32 -44.82 13.06
C ARG A 137 -26.94 -45.09 12.46
N LEU A 138 -26.51 -44.28 11.49
CA LEU A 138 -25.16 -44.39 10.93
C LEU A 138 -24.07 -43.99 11.95
N GLU A 139 -24.34 -42.98 12.79
CA GLU A 139 -23.45 -42.60 13.89
C GLU A 139 -23.34 -43.70 14.96
N GLU A 140 -24.45 -44.36 15.30
CA GLU A 140 -24.50 -45.53 16.19
C GLU A 140 -23.67 -46.70 15.62
N ALA A 141 -23.82 -47.01 14.34
CA ALA A 141 -22.99 -48.02 13.65
C ALA A 141 -21.49 -47.64 13.71
N GLN A 142 -21.17 -46.33 13.59
CA GLN A 142 -19.80 -45.83 13.72
C GLN A 142 -19.25 -45.96 15.15
N LYS A 143 -20.07 -45.72 16.17
CA LYS A 143 -19.72 -45.94 17.59
C LYS A 143 -19.43 -47.43 17.84
N CYS A 144 -20.27 -48.32 17.34
CA CYS A 144 -20.08 -49.77 17.43
C CYS A 144 -18.75 -50.20 16.76
N LEU A 145 -18.46 -49.70 15.56
CA LEU A 145 -17.20 -49.99 14.87
C LEU A 145 -15.96 -49.47 15.62
N LYS A 146 -16.04 -48.31 16.29
CA LYS A 146 -14.94 -47.79 17.13
C LYS A 146 -14.68 -48.71 18.33
N LEU A 147 -15.73 -49.22 18.98
CA LEU A 147 -15.62 -50.18 20.07
C LEU A 147 -14.98 -51.50 19.59
N LEU A 148 -15.37 -51.99 18.42
CA LEU A 148 -14.78 -53.19 17.80
C LEU A 148 -13.28 -53.01 17.48
N LYS A 149 -12.87 -51.84 16.98
CA LYS A 149 -11.46 -51.52 16.69
C LYS A 149 -10.57 -51.45 17.93
N SER A 150 -11.13 -51.12 19.09
CA SER A 150 -10.37 -51.01 20.36
C SER A 150 -9.95 -52.38 20.93
N ARG A 151 -10.56 -53.47 20.45
CA ARG A 151 -10.31 -54.84 20.92
C ARG A 151 -9.27 -55.52 20.03
N LYS A 152 -8.17 -56.03 20.62
CA LYS A 152 -7.00 -56.60 19.91
C LYS A 152 -7.24 -57.94 19.17
N CYS A 153 -8.48 -58.45 19.13
CA CYS A 153 -8.81 -59.84 18.75
C CYS A 153 -9.61 -59.98 17.44
N PHE A 154 -9.42 -59.09 16.47
CA PHE A 154 -10.22 -59.10 15.23
C PHE A 154 -9.41 -59.43 13.98
N ASP A 155 -10.02 -60.20 13.08
CA ASP A 155 -9.52 -60.38 11.72
C ASP A 155 -9.58 -59.03 10.99
N LEU A 156 -8.41 -58.53 10.58
CA LEU A 156 -8.23 -57.29 9.83
C LEU A 156 -9.10 -57.25 8.58
N LYS A 157 -9.47 -58.42 8.01
CA LYS A 157 -10.31 -58.50 6.82
C LYS A 157 -11.76 -58.11 7.09
N ILE A 158 -12.35 -58.56 8.21
CA ILE A 158 -13.73 -58.24 8.58
C ILE A 158 -13.86 -56.77 8.98
N LEU A 159 -12.91 -56.25 9.76
CA LEU A 159 -12.87 -54.82 10.09
C LEU A 159 -12.75 -53.94 8.85
N LYS A 160 -11.97 -54.36 7.84
CA LYS A 160 -11.88 -53.68 6.55
C LYS A 160 -13.22 -53.69 5.82
N SER A 161 -13.89 -54.84 5.72
CA SER A 161 -15.20 -54.95 5.09
C SER A 161 -16.26 -54.08 5.77
N LEU A 162 -16.36 -54.11 7.10
CA LEU A 162 -17.30 -53.27 7.85
C LEU A 162 -16.98 -51.77 7.71
N SER A 163 -15.70 -51.41 7.69
CA SER A 163 -15.30 -50.02 7.44
C SER A 163 -15.60 -49.55 6.02
N MET A 164 -15.48 -50.45 5.03
CA MET A 164 -15.84 -50.19 3.65
C MET A 164 -17.35 -49.96 3.54
N GLU A 165 -18.15 -50.83 4.16
CA GLU A 165 -19.61 -50.73 4.17
C GLU A 165 -20.07 -49.40 4.81
N LEU A 166 -19.52 -49.03 5.97
CA LEU A 166 -19.83 -47.75 6.61
C LEU A 166 -19.46 -46.57 5.70
N THR A 167 -18.33 -46.66 4.99
CA THR A 167 -17.92 -45.63 4.03
C THR A 167 -18.89 -45.54 2.86
N ILE A 168 -19.33 -46.68 2.31
CA ILE A 168 -20.32 -46.75 1.23
C ILE A 168 -21.64 -46.13 1.69
N GLN A 169 -22.15 -46.53 2.86
CA GLN A 169 -23.40 -46.00 3.38
C GLN A 169 -23.31 -44.52 3.73
N LYS A 170 -22.17 -44.04 4.26
CA LYS A 170 -21.93 -42.61 4.44
C LYS A 170 -21.99 -41.85 3.11
N GLN A 171 -21.38 -42.38 2.04
CA GLN A 171 -21.47 -41.73 0.72
C GLN A 171 -22.88 -41.80 0.14
N ASN A 172 -23.63 -42.87 0.40
CA ASN A 172 -25.00 -43.05 -0.04
C ASN A 172 -25.95 -41.99 0.55
N ILE A 173 -25.93 -41.80 1.89
CA ILE A 173 -26.73 -40.74 2.51
C ILE A 173 -26.27 -39.35 2.06
N LEU A 174 -24.97 -39.11 1.88
CA LEU A 174 -24.46 -37.82 1.38
C LEU A 174 -24.89 -37.53 -0.05
N TYR A 175 -25.02 -38.56 -0.90
CA TYR A 175 -25.56 -38.42 -2.25
C TYR A 175 -27.02 -37.97 -2.20
N HIS A 176 -27.88 -38.67 -1.44
CA HIS A 176 -29.30 -38.30 -1.30
C HIS A 176 -29.49 -36.92 -0.65
N LEU A 177 -28.74 -36.61 0.42
CA LEU A 177 -28.74 -35.29 1.03
C LEU A 177 -28.25 -34.21 0.05
N GLY A 178 -27.30 -34.54 -0.82
CA GLY A 178 -26.82 -33.66 -1.87
C GLY A 178 -27.88 -33.37 -2.92
N GLU A 179 -28.64 -34.37 -3.36
CA GLU A 179 -29.78 -34.20 -4.27
C GLU A 179 -30.88 -33.33 -3.65
N GLU A 180 -31.25 -33.58 -2.38
CA GLU A 180 -32.24 -32.75 -1.68
C GLU A 180 -31.73 -31.32 -1.47
N TRP A 181 -30.46 -31.13 -1.13
CA TRP A 181 -29.85 -29.80 -1.05
C TRP A 181 -29.93 -29.03 -2.38
N GLN A 182 -29.69 -29.72 -3.50
CA GLN A 182 -29.80 -29.11 -4.84
C GLN A 182 -31.23 -28.78 -5.24
N LYS A 183 -32.24 -29.50 -4.73
CA LYS A 183 -33.65 -29.15 -4.93
C LYS A 183 -34.08 -27.96 -4.08
N LEU A 184 -33.53 -27.85 -2.87
CA LEU A 184 -33.85 -26.78 -1.92
C LEU A 184 -33.18 -25.45 -2.27
N ILE A 185 -31.95 -25.50 -2.84
CA ILE A 185 -31.19 -24.33 -3.26
C ILE A 185 -30.78 -24.48 -4.73
N VAL A 186 -31.53 -23.85 -5.62
CA VAL A 186 -31.28 -23.89 -7.06
C VAL A 186 -30.60 -22.59 -7.49
N TRP A 187 -29.47 -22.73 -8.18
CA TRP A 187 -28.78 -21.62 -8.82
C TRP A 187 -28.97 -21.66 -10.32
N LYS A 188 -29.40 -20.53 -10.91
CA LYS A 188 -29.31 -20.32 -12.36
C LYS A 188 -28.13 -19.39 -12.65
N PHE A 189 -27.21 -19.87 -13.49
CA PHE A 189 -26.04 -19.11 -13.91
C PHE A 189 -26.15 -18.71 -15.38
N PRO A 190 -25.50 -17.60 -15.79
CA PRO A 190 -25.33 -17.27 -17.20
C PRO A 190 -24.53 -18.33 -17.96
N PRO A 191 -24.69 -18.43 -19.29
CA PRO A 191 -23.97 -19.39 -20.13
C PRO A 191 -22.47 -19.07 -20.28
N SER A 192 -22.03 -17.84 -20.00
CA SER A 192 -20.61 -17.43 -19.97
C SER A 192 -20.08 -17.38 -18.53
N LYS A 193 -18.80 -17.75 -18.35
CA LYS A 193 -18.11 -17.70 -17.04
C LYS A 193 -17.63 -16.29 -16.63
N ASP A 194 -17.76 -15.31 -17.53
CA ASP A 194 -17.33 -13.93 -17.31
C ASP A 194 -18.44 -13.12 -16.63
N ILE A 195 -18.27 -12.89 -15.32
CA ILE A 195 -19.22 -12.22 -14.42
C ILE A 195 -19.06 -10.68 -14.51
N SER A 196 -18.16 -10.18 -15.36
CA SER A 196 -17.89 -8.74 -15.51
C SER A 196 -18.93 -8.01 -16.36
N ASN A 197 -19.76 -8.72 -17.12
CA ASN A 197 -20.75 -8.11 -18.01
C ASN A 197 -22.10 -7.98 -17.29
N LEU A 198 -22.71 -6.79 -17.32
CA LEU A 198 -24.01 -6.50 -16.70
C LEU A 198 -25.10 -7.51 -17.12
N GLU A 199 -25.12 -7.92 -18.38
CA GLU A 199 -26.05 -8.93 -18.92
C GLU A 199 -25.90 -10.32 -18.28
N SER A 200 -24.68 -10.70 -17.91
CA SER A 200 -24.42 -11.98 -17.23
C SER A 200 -24.92 -11.98 -15.78
N CYS A 201 -24.81 -10.83 -15.10
CA CYS A 201 -25.34 -10.65 -13.76
C CYS A 201 -26.87 -10.73 -13.75
N LEU A 202 -27.56 -10.09 -14.71
CA LEU A 202 -29.03 -10.11 -14.81
C LEU A 202 -29.64 -11.51 -15.01
N GLN A 203 -28.86 -12.47 -15.50
CA GLN A 203 -29.29 -13.86 -15.69
C GLN A 203 -29.06 -14.74 -14.45
N THR A 204 -28.46 -14.20 -13.39
CA THR A 204 -28.21 -14.93 -12.14
C THR A 204 -29.45 -14.90 -11.27
N GLU A 205 -29.97 -16.08 -10.92
CA GLU A 205 -31.10 -16.25 -10.00
C GLU A 205 -30.75 -17.26 -8.90
N LEU A 206 -31.08 -16.94 -7.65
CA LEU A 206 -31.04 -17.86 -6.52
C LEU A 206 -32.45 -18.19 -6.07
N HIS A 207 -32.82 -19.46 -6.12
CA HIS A 207 -34.14 -19.94 -5.72
C HIS A 207 -34.00 -20.71 -4.41
N LEU A 208 -34.70 -20.26 -3.38
CA LEU A 208 -34.79 -20.90 -2.07
C LEU A 208 -36.18 -21.53 -1.94
N CYS A 209 -36.25 -22.86 -1.98
CA CYS A 209 -37.52 -23.59 -1.95
C CYS A 209 -37.94 -23.87 -0.49
N THR A 210 -39.08 -23.34 -0.07
CA THR A 210 -39.72 -23.66 1.21
C THR A 210 -40.93 -24.54 0.93
N GLU A 211 -40.78 -25.86 0.95
CA GLU A 211 -41.94 -26.76 0.94
C GLU A 211 -42.64 -26.71 2.31
N GLU A 212 -43.94 -26.42 2.33
CA GLU A 212 -44.77 -26.59 3.53
C GLU A 212 -44.88 -28.08 3.90
N PRO A 213 -44.85 -28.43 5.19
CA PRO A 213 -45.09 -29.80 5.63
C PRO A 213 -46.52 -30.21 5.23
N GLN A 214 -46.62 -31.25 4.38
CA GLN A 214 -47.89 -31.89 4.13
C GLN A 214 -48.47 -32.42 5.46
N LYS A 215 -49.78 -32.23 5.62
CA LYS A 215 -50.55 -32.40 6.85
C LYS A 215 -50.27 -33.70 7.61
N GLU A 216 -50.33 -33.56 8.95
CA GLU A 216 -50.46 -34.60 9.98
C GLU A 216 -49.20 -35.40 10.35
N GLU A 217 -48.24 -34.77 11.02
CA GLU A 217 -47.44 -35.45 12.05
C GLU A 217 -47.04 -34.46 13.17
N LYS A 218 -47.13 -34.90 14.43
CA LYS A 218 -46.87 -34.08 15.61
C LYS A 218 -45.37 -33.78 15.66
N THR A 219 -45.02 -32.53 15.35
CA THR A 219 -43.69 -31.89 15.18
C THR A 219 -43.14 -31.90 13.74
N PRO A 220 -43.64 -31.04 12.83
CA PRO A 220 -43.05 -30.92 11.50
C PRO A 220 -41.81 -30.02 11.57
N MET A 221 -40.64 -30.65 11.54
CA MET A 221 -39.38 -29.97 11.24
C MET A 221 -39.34 -29.67 9.73
N SER A 222 -38.90 -28.46 9.32
CA SER A 222 -38.88 -28.10 7.90
C SER A 222 -37.93 -29.03 7.10
N PRO A 223 -38.20 -29.31 5.82
CA PRO A 223 -37.32 -30.17 5.00
C PRO A 223 -35.86 -29.69 4.99
N ILE A 224 -35.65 -28.37 4.91
CA ILE A 224 -34.33 -27.73 4.99
C ILE A 224 -33.64 -28.00 6.34
N SER A 225 -34.35 -27.85 7.46
CA SER A 225 -33.76 -28.11 8.79
C SER A 225 -33.41 -29.59 8.97
N SER A 226 -34.22 -30.50 8.43
CA SER A 226 -33.92 -31.94 8.46
C SER A 226 -32.62 -32.29 7.70
N VAL A 227 -32.40 -31.67 6.54
CA VAL A 227 -31.20 -31.86 5.70
C VAL A 227 -29.97 -31.23 6.36
N LEU A 228 -30.09 -30.02 6.91
CA LEU A 228 -29.00 -29.33 7.61
C LEU A 228 -28.58 -30.06 8.90
N LEU A 229 -29.54 -30.59 9.67
CA LEU A 229 -29.26 -31.44 10.83
C LEU A 229 -28.58 -32.75 10.44
N ALA A 230 -29.03 -33.40 9.36
CA ALA A 230 -28.38 -34.61 8.88
C ALA A 230 -26.92 -34.32 8.44
N PHE A 231 -26.67 -33.19 7.77
CA PHE A 231 -25.29 -32.76 7.45
C PHE A 231 -24.46 -32.44 8.71
N SER A 232 -25.07 -31.92 9.78
CA SER A 232 -24.37 -31.62 11.03
C SER A 232 -23.93 -32.90 11.75
N LEU A 233 -24.83 -33.88 11.87
CA LEU A 233 -24.55 -35.20 12.44
C LEU A 233 -23.45 -35.97 11.67
N LEU A 234 -23.42 -35.81 10.33
CA LEU A 234 -22.41 -36.44 9.48
C LEU A 234 -21.05 -35.69 9.42
N GLY A 235 -20.98 -34.49 10.01
CA GLY A 235 -19.80 -33.62 10.05
C GLY A 235 -19.50 -32.88 8.73
N GLU A 236 -20.43 -32.86 7.77
CA GLU A 236 -20.24 -32.25 6.43
C GLU A 236 -20.94 -30.89 6.29
N LEU A 237 -21.60 -30.39 7.34
CA LEU A 237 -22.27 -29.09 7.31
C LEU A 237 -21.33 -27.92 6.93
N ASN A 238 -20.12 -27.92 7.51
CA ASN A 238 -19.10 -26.89 7.23
C ASN A 238 -18.71 -26.82 5.75
N THR A 239 -18.51 -27.97 5.10
CA THR A 239 -18.07 -28.03 3.70
C THR A 239 -19.17 -27.52 2.77
N LYS A 240 -20.43 -27.88 3.05
CA LYS A 240 -21.61 -27.42 2.31
C LYS A 240 -21.87 -25.93 2.49
N LEU A 241 -21.87 -25.42 3.72
CA LEU A 241 -22.03 -23.99 3.99
C LEU A 241 -20.92 -23.15 3.36
N LYS A 242 -19.68 -23.64 3.38
CA LYS A 242 -18.55 -22.97 2.71
C LYS A 242 -18.77 -22.85 1.21
N SER A 243 -19.21 -23.93 0.56
CA SER A 243 -19.51 -23.90 -0.88
C SER A 243 -20.65 -22.93 -1.20
N PHE A 244 -21.71 -22.92 -0.39
CA PHE A 244 -22.82 -21.99 -0.55
C PHE A 244 -22.38 -20.53 -0.34
N GLY A 245 -21.63 -20.24 0.72
CA GLY A 245 -21.11 -18.90 1.02
C GLY A 245 -20.20 -18.35 -0.07
N GLN A 246 -19.34 -19.19 -0.65
CA GLN A 246 -18.49 -18.81 -1.79
C GLN A 246 -19.32 -18.46 -3.03
N MET A 247 -20.39 -19.21 -3.31
CA MET A 247 -21.28 -18.93 -4.43
C MET A 247 -22.08 -17.63 -4.19
N LEU A 248 -22.63 -17.46 -2.99
CA LEU A 248 -23.33 -16.24 -2.57
C LEU A 248 -22.43 -15.01 -2.69
N LEU A 249 -21.20 -15.09 -2.20
CA LEU A 249 -20.22 -14.02 -2.29
C LEU A 249 -19.89 -13.68 -3.75
N LYS A 250 -19.57 -14.69 -4.56
CA LYS A 250 -19.09 -14.51 -5.93
C LYS A 250 -20.17 -14.01 -6.90
N TYR A 251 -21.37 -14.57 -6.83
CA TYR A 251 -22.42 -14.35 -7.83
C TYR A 251 -23.48 -13.33 -7.38
N ILE A 252 -23.59 -13.05 -6.08
CA ILE A 252 -24.59 -12.10 -5.58
C ILE A 252 -23.95 -10.89 -4.90
N LEU A 253 -23.17 -11.10 -3.84
CA LEU A 253 -22.69 -9.99 -3.01
C LEU A 253 -21.64 -9.11 -3.72
N ARG A 254 -20.67 -9.69 -4.44
CA ARG A 254 -19.66 -8.94 -5.19
C ARG A 254 -20.26 -8.08 -6.31
N PRO A 255 -21.14 -8.60 -7.19
CA PRO A 255 -21.81 -7.77 -8.19
C PRO A 255 -22.61 -6.60 -7.61
N LEU A 256 -23.31 -6.82 -6.48
CA LEU A 256 -24.04 -5.75 -5.77
C LEU A 256 -23.12 -4.66 -5.20
N ALA A 257 -21.90 -5.01 -4.81
CA ALA A 257 -20.91 -4.06 -4.31
C ALA A 257 -20.18 -3.28 -5.42
N SER A 258 -20.03 -3.85 -6.61
CA SER A 258 -19.27 -3.25 -7.72
C SER A 258 -20.12 -2.45 -8.70
N CYS A 259 -21.39 -2.83 -8.92
CA CYS A 259 -22.21 -2.24 -9.97
C CYS A 259 -23.31 -1.32 -9.38
N PRO A 260 -23.31 -0.01 -9.68
CA PRO A 260 -24.33 0.92 -9.18
C PRO A 260 -25.74 0.62 -9.69
N SER A 261 -25.87 0.19 -10.94
CA SER A 261 -27.15 -0.07 -11.59
C SER A 261 -27.86 -1.36 -11.13
N LEU A 262 -27.17 -2.31 -10.49
CA LEU A 262 -27.74 -3.60 -10.09
C LEU A 262 -28.47 -3.50 -8.75
N PHE A 263 -29.71 -4.00 -8.70
CA PHE A 263 -30.52 -4.13 -7.49
C PHE A 263 -31.01 -5.57 -7.34
N ALA A 264 -30.98 -6.10 -6.11
CA ALA A 264 -31.58 -7.39 -5.79
C ALA A 264 -33.10 -7.22 -5.62
N VAL A 265 -33.88 -7.95 -6.40
CA VAL A 265 -35.33 -8.04 -6.28
C VAL A 265 -35.70 -9.41 -5.74
N ILE A 266 -36.55 -9.40 -4.72
CA ILE A 266 -37.03 -10.60 -4.04
C ILE A 266 -38.45 -10.86 -4.49
N GLU A 267 -38.67 -11.97 -5.18
CA GLU A 267 -40.01 -12.44 -5.53
C GLU A 267 -40.40 -13.60 -4.61
N SER A 268 -41.50 -13.42 -3.89
CA SER A 268 -42.06 -14.48 -3.03
C SER A 268 -43.18 -15.20 -3.77
N GLN A 269 -42.95 -16.45 -4.13
CA GLN A 269 -43.96 -17.39 -4.62
C GLN A 269 -44.36 -18.35 -3.48
N PRO A 270 -45.53 -19.00 -3.53
CA PRO A 270 -46.06 -19.81 -2.41
C PRO A 270 -45.08 -20.87 -1.87
N ASN A 271 -44.18 -21.42 -2.69
CA ASN A 271 -43.19 -22.43 -2.28
C ASN A 271 -41.72 -22.06 -2.57
N ILE A 272 -41.45 -20.89 -3.16
CA ILE A 272 -40.10 -20.52 -3.62
C ILE A 272 -39.88 -19.02 -3.43
N ILE A 273 -38.74 -18.64 -2.88
CA ILE A 273 -38.26 -17.25 -2.87
C ILE A 273 -37.13 -17.12 -3.89
N ILE A 274 -37.30 -16.20 -4.84
CA ILE A 274 -36.35 -15.97 -5.92
C ILE A 274 -35.65 -14.64 -5.67
N ILE A 275 -34.31 -14.67 -5.60
CA ILE A 275 -33.45 -13.49 -5.61
C ILE A 275 -32.91 -13.33 -7.04
N ARG A 276 -33.32 -12.25 -7.71
CA ARG A 276 -32.88 -11.90 -9.07
C ARG A 276 -32.32 -10.48 -9.12
N PHE A 277 -31.66 -10.14 -10.22
CA PHE A 277 -31.16 -8.80 -10.45
C PHE A 277 -32.01 -8.01 -11.44
N GLU A 278 -32.24 -6.75 -11.11
CA GLU A 278 -32.78 -5.75 -12.04
C GLU A 278 -31.76 -4.61 -12.22
N SER A 279 -31.72 -4.04 -13.43
CA SER A 279 -30.84 -2.92 -13.77
C SER A 279 -31.64 -1.64 -13.85
N VAL A 280 -31.29 -0.66 -13.02
CA VAL A 280 -31.81 0.72 -13.11
C VAL A 280 -30.77 1.58 -13.82
N MET A 281 -31.19 2.41 -14.79
CA MET A 281 -30.27 3.32 -15.47
C MET A 281 -29.73 4.35 -14.48
N THR A 282 -28.41 4.39 -14.31
CA THR A 282 -27.71 5.35 -13.44
C THR A 282 -26.49 5.89 -14.16
N ASP A 283 -26.30 7.22 -14.14
CA ASP A 283 -25.13 7.90 -14.72
C ASP A 283 -23.89 7.87 -13.81
N LEU A 284 -23.98 7.22 -12.64
CA LEU A 284 -22.89 7.14 -11.65
C LEU A 284 -21.90 6.03 -12.02
N GLU A 285 -20.59 6.36 -12.05
CA GLU A 285 -19.51 5.38 -12.27
C GLU A 285 -19.29 4.43 -11.08
N HIS A 286 -19.65 4.87 -9.86
CA HIS A 286 -19.45 4.12 -8.62
C HIS A 286 -20.69 4.16 -7.72
N PRO A 287 -21.03 3.07 -7.01
CA PRO A 287 -22.20 3.01 -6.14
C PRO A 287 -21.99 3.76 -4.82
N SER A 288 -23.07 4.33 -4.27
CA SER A 288 -23.04 4.98 -2.96
C SER A 288 -22.98 3.92 -1.83
N PRO A 289 -22.18 4.14 -0.76
CA PRO A 289 -22.07 3.17 0.33
C PRO A 289 -23.39 2.77 0.97
N SER A 290 -24.26 3.75 1.24
CA SER A 290 -25.56 3.51 1.87
C SER A 290 -26.48 2.63 1.00
N GLU A 291 -26.47 2.81 -0.32
CA GLU A 291 -27.23 1.94 -1.24
C GLU A 291 -26.66 0.52 -1.28
N VAL A 292 -25.34 0.36 -1.36
CA VAL A 292 -24.70 -0.97 -1.35
C VAL A 292 -25.01 -1.72 -0.06
N PHE A 293 -24.91 -1.04 1.08
CA PHE A 293 -25.25 -1.61 2.38
C PHE A 293 -26.72 -2.03 2.44
N ALA A 294 -27.65 -1.21 1.95
CA ALA A 294 -29.06 -1.58 1.88
C ALA A 294 -29.31 -2.81 0.98
N LYS A 295 -28.68 -2.84 -0.20
CA LYS A 295 -28.78 -3.97 -1.15
C LYS A 295 -28.29 -5.29 -0.55
N ILE A 296 -27.12 -5.28 0.09
CA ILE A 296 -26.52 -6.48 0.69
C ILE A 296 -27.29 -6.91 1.93
N ARG A 297 -27.71 -5.96 2.77
CA ARG A 297 -28.53 -6.22 3.95
C ARG A 297 -29.82 -6.95 3.57
N LEU A 298 -30.51 -6.49 2.53
CA LEU A 298 -31.75 -7.09 2.06
C LEU A 298 -31.57 -8.57 1.68
N VAL A 299 -30.50 -8.91 0.95
CA VAL A 299 -30.19 -10.30 0.57
C VAL A 299 -29.88 -11.14 1.81
N LEU A 300 -29.06 -10.64 2.72
CA LEU A 300 -28.66 -11.38 3.93
C LEU A 300 -29.85 -11.59 4.88
N GLU A 301 -30.77 -10.63 4.99
CA GLU A 301 -32.02 -10.78 5.76
C GLU A 301 -32.90 -11.92 5.21
N VAL A 302 -33.01 -12.03 3.88
CA VAL A 302 -33.76 -13.13 3.24
C VAL A 302 -33.08 -14.46 3.47
N VAL A 303 -31.77 -14.55 3.27
CA VAL A 303 -31.01 -15.78 3.51
C VAL A 303 -31.10 -16.20 4.98
N GLN A 304 -31.04 -15.25 5.91
CA GLN A 304 -31.19 -15.55 7.32
C GLN A 304 -32.58 -16.10 7.65
N LYS A 305 -33.65 -15.41 7.25
CA LYS A 305 -35.04 -15.82 7.53
C LYS A 305 -35.39 -17.19 6.94
N GLN A 306 -34.86 -17.52 5.76
CA GLN A 306 -35.26 -18.72 5.03
C GLN A 306 -34.35 -19.94 5.27
N LEU A 307 -33.08 -19.73 5.61
CA LEU A 307 -32.08 -20.80 5.69
C LEU A 307 -31.43 -20.93 7.08
N LEU A 308 -31.24 -19.81 7.80
CA LEU A 308 -30.32 -19.76 8.96
C LEU A 308 -31.03 -19.60 10.31
N ASP A 309 -32.28 -19.12 10.34
CA ASP A 309 -33.08 -18.94 11.58
C ASP A 309 -33.80 -20.24 12.03
N LEU A 310 -33.21 -21.38 11.73
CA LEU A 310 -33.76 -22.69 12.06
C LEU A 310 -33.15 -23.20 13.39
N PRO A 311 -33.95 -23.57 14.40
CA PRO A 311 -33.44 -24.15 15.63
C PRO A 311 -32.91 -25.56 15.34
N LEU A 312 -31.59 -25.69 15.25
CA LEU A 312 -30.90 -26.98 15.16
C LEU A 312 -30.61 -27.50 16.58
N ASP A 313 -31.64 -27.85 17.36
CA ASP A 313 -31.43 -28.56 18.62
C ASP A 313 -31.31 -30.06 18.33
N ALA A 314 -30.07 -30.56 18.33
CA ALA A 314 -29.79 -31.99 18.37
C ALA A 314 -29.85 -32.44 19.84
N ASP A 315 -30.95 -33.11 20.17
CA ASP A 315 -31.26 -33.88 21.39
C ASP A 315 -31.72 -33.13 22.65
N LEU A 316 -32.93 -33.50 23.10
CA LEU A 316 -33.56 -33.16 24.37
C LEU A 316 -32.96 -33.89 25.59
N GLU A 317 -31.82 -34.59 25.48
CA GLU A 317 -31.32 -35.44 26.58
C GLU A 317 -29.82 -35.31 26.93
N ASN A 318 -29.04 -34.44 26.27
CA ASN A 318 -27.63 -34.23 26.64
C ASN A 318 -27.26 -32.74 26.76
N GLU A 319 -27.16 -32.24 27.99
CA GLU A 319 -26.85 -30.83 28.37
C GLU A 319 -25.44 -30.30 27.97
N LYS A 320 -24.75 -30.87 26.96
CA LYS A 320 -23.34 -30.49 26.66
C LYS A 320 -22.98 -30.21 25.19
N THR A 321 -23.94 -30.15 24.26
CA THR A 321 -23.67 -29.78 22.87
C THR A 321 -23.91 -28.28 22.64
N SER A 322 -22.87 -27.56 22.26
CA SER A 322 -22.91 -26.13 21.93
C SER A 322 -23.96 -25.86 20.85
N LYS A 323 -24.89 -24.94 21.11
CA LYS A 323 -25.93 -24.52 20.17
C LYS A 323 -25.29 -24.05 18.85
N ILE A 324 -25.52 -24.77 17.75
CA ILE A 324 -24.96 -24.45 16.44
C ILE A 324 -25.77 -23.28 15.86
N ILE A 325 -25.12 -22.12 15.67
CA ILE A 325 -25.73 -20.95 15.04
C ILE A 325 -25.22 -20.87 13.60
N LEU A 326 -26.05 -21.27 12.64
CA LEU A 326 -25.68 -21.35 11.22
C LEU A 326 -25.24 -19.99 10.64
N ALA A 327 -25.90 -18.91 11.06
CA ALA A 327 -25.60 -17.55 10.61
C ALA A 327 -24.17 -17.13 10.98
N GLU A 328 -23.70 -17.51 12.17
CA GLU A 328 -22.34 -17.25 12.63
C GLU A 328 -21.31 -18.00 11.78
N MET A 329 -21.57 -19.26 11.46
CA MET A 329 -20.68 -20.08 10.63
C MET A 329 -20.55 -19.53 9.21
N LEU A 330 -21.67 -19.10 8.62
CA LEU A 330 -21.65 -18.50 7.29
C LEU A 330 -20.96 -17.13 7.31
N GLY A 331 -21.23 -16.31 8.33
CA GLY A 331 -20.60 -15.01 8.56
C GLY A 331 -19.07 -15.11 8.67
N ASP A 332 -18.57 -16.01 9.51
CA ASP A 332 -17.13 -16.27 9.69
C ASP A 332 -16.44 -16.68 8.36
N MET A 333 -17.18 -17.25 7.41
CA MET A 333 -16.64 -17.69 6.11
C MET A 333 -16.65 -16.62 5.02
N ILE A 334 -17.60 -15.68 5.04
CA ILE A 334 -17.79 -14.70 3.95
C ILE A 334 -17.32 -13.29 4.31
N TRP A 335 -17.24 -12.95 5.61
CA TRP A 335 -17.09 -11.57 6.05
C TRP A 335 -15.75 -10.94 5.67
N GLU A 336 -14.64 -11.67 5.78
CA GLU A 336 -13.30 -11.17 5.43
C GLU A 336 -13.27 -10.70 3.97
N ASP A 337 -13.64 -11.59 3.04
CA ASP A 337 -13.68 -11.28 1.61
C ASP A 337 -14.74 -10.20 1.26
N LEU A 338 -15.88 -10.18 1.94
CA LEU A 338 -16.93 -9.20 1.71
C LEU A 338 -16.48 -7.81 2.15
N SER A 339 -15.86 -7.70 3.33
CA SER A 339 -15.35 -6.44 3.86
C SER A 339 -14.27 -5.84 2.96
N GLU A 340 -13.34 -6.66 2.45
CA GLU A 340 -12.32 -6.21 1.50
C GLU A 340 -12.94 -5.72 0.18
N CYS A 341 -13.96 -6.44 -0.32
CA CYS A 341 -14.70 -6.05 -1.52
C CYS A 341 -15.42 -4.70 -1.33
N LEU A 342 -16.09 -4.50 -0.19
CA LEU A 342 -16.78 -3.25 0.14
C LEU A 342 -15.81 -2.08 0.27
N ILE A 343 -14.64 -2.31 0.88
CA ILE A 343 -13.60 -1.29 0.99
C ILE A 343 -13.12 -0.87 -0.42
N LYS A 344 -12.68 -1.83 -1.25
CA LYS A 344 -12.08 -1.54 -2.56
C LYS A 344 -13.06 -0.98 -3.59
N ASN A 345 -14.28 -1.50 -3.62
CA ASN A 345 -15.23 -1.20 -4.69
C ASN A 345 -16.23 -0.09 -4.33
N CYS A 346 -16.31 0.31 -3.05
CA CYS A 346 -17.27 1.31 -2.61
C CYS A 346 -16.64 2.39 -1.72
N LEU A 347 -16.10 2.02 -0.54
CA LEU A 347 -15.64 3.02 0.44
C LEU A 347 -14.46 3.87 -0.06
N VAL A 348 -13.52 3.32 -0.84
CA VAL A 348 -12.38 4.07 -1.41
C VAL A 348 -12.84 5.25 -2.29
N TYR A 349 -13.89 5.06 -3.07
CA TYR A 349 -14.43 6.10 -3.97
C TYR A 349 -15.22 7.16 -3.22
N SER A 350 -15.75 6.81 -2.04
CA SER A 350 -16.47 7.75 -1.17
C SER A 350 -15.56 8.73 -0.41
N ILE A 351 -14.23 8.53 -0.43
CA ILE A 351 -13.27 9.42 0.25
C ILE A 351 -13.32 10.83 -0.39
N PRO A 352 -13.66 11.88 0.38
CA PRO A 352 -13.78 13.24 -0.14
C PRO A 352 -12.49 13.78 -0.74
N THR A 353 -12.59 14.75 -1.64
CA THR A 353 -11.43 15.48 -2.20
C THR A 353 -11.11 16.78 -1.48
N ASN A 354 -12.06 17.30 -0.69
CA ASN A 354 -11.94 18.57 0.05
C ASN A 354 -12.25 18.37 1.53
N SER A 355 -11.53 19.10 2.39
CA SER A 355 -11.74 19.06 3.85
C SER A 355 -13.16 19.47 4.27
N SER A 356 -13.81 20.37 3.55
CA SER A 356 -15.21 20.77 3.81
C SER A 356 -16.23 19.64 3.63
N LYS A 357 -15.91 18.63 2.82
CA LYS A 357 -16.76 17.46 2.59
C LYS A 357 -16.48 16.31 3.57
N LEU A 358 -15.49 16.43 4.45
CA LEU A 358 -15.26 15.44 5.53
C LEU A 358 -16.45 15.37 6.48
N GLN A 359 -17.14 16.49 6.74
CA GLN A 359 -18.33 16.51 7.58
C GLN A 359 -19.46 15.64 7.00
N GLN A 360 -19.59 15.59 5.67
CA GLN A 360 -20.56 14.74 4.98
C GLN A 360 -20.18 13.26 5.05
N TYR A 361 -18.91 12.93 5.31
CA TYR A 361 -18.46 11.56 5.47
C TYR A 361 -18.92 10.93 6.79
N GLU A 362 -19.29 11.74 7.79
CA GLU A 362 -19.86 11.24 9.04
C GLU A 362 -21.15 10.45 8.79
N GLU A 363 -21.96 10.85 7.81
CA GLU A 363 -23.15 10.11 7.37
C GLU A 363 -22.81 8.70 6.84
N ILE A 364 -21.64 8.54 6.21
CA ILE A 364 -21.14 7.25 5.71
C ILE A 364 -20.61 6.40 6.86
N ILE A 365 -19.94 7.00 7.84
CA ILE A 365 -19.52 6.31 9.07
C ILE A 365 -20.75 5.77 9.80
N GLN A 366 -21.78 6.60 9.96
CA GLN A 366 -23.04 6.20 10.57
C GLN A 366 -23.74 5.09 9.76
N SER A 367 -23.82 5.23 8.44
CA SER A 367 -24.39 4.18 7.56
C SER A 367 -23.62 2.85 7.68
N THR A 368 -22.29 2.90 7.84
CA THR A 368 -21.44 1.72 8.03
C THR A 368 -21.69 1.07 9.40
N GLU A 369 -21.85 1.87 10.45
CA GLU A 369 -22.18 1.40 11.79
C GLU A 369 -23.58 0.76 11.86
N GLU A 370 -24.58 1.38 11.23
CA GLU A 370 -25.94 0.84 11.11
C GLU A 370 -25.95 -0.50 10.35
N PHE A 371 -25.17 -0.60 9.26
CA PHE A 371 -25.02 -1.84 8.51
C PHE A 371 -24.39 -2.96 9.35
N GLU A 372 -23.29 -2.67 10.05
CA GLU A 372 -22.65 -3.67 10.92
C GLU A 372 -23.54 -4.08 12.09
N ASN A 373 -24.29 -3.15 12.67
CA ASN A 373 -25.24 -3.46 13.74
C ASN A 373 -26.37 -4.36 13.24
N ALA A 374 -26.90 -4.12 12.04
CA ALA A 374 -27.86 -5.03 11.42
C ALA A 374 -27.27 -6.44 11.26
N LEU A 375 -26.03 -6.57 10.78
CA LEU A 375 -25.37 -7.88 10.64
C LEU A 375 -25.10 -8.58 11.98
N LYS A 376 -24.85 -7.82 13.06
CA LYS A 376 -24.73 -8.35 14.43
C LYS A 376 -26.07 -8.85 14.96
N GLU A 377 -27.15 -8.10 14.74
CA GLU A 377 -28.52 -8.55 15.08
C GLU A 377 -28.86 -9.85 14.35
N MET A 378 -28.42 -9.97 13.09
CA MET A 378 -28.55 -11.18 12.29
C MET A 378 -27.55 -12.31 12.66
N ARG A 379 -26.65 -12.08 13.63
CA ARG A 379 -25.59 -13.00 14.09
C ARG A 379 -24.56 -13.42 13.03
N PHE A 380 -24.37 -12.63 11.98
CA PHE A 380 -23.27 -12.86 11.04
C PHE A 380 -21.91 -12.39 11.58
N LEU A 381 -21.87 -11.59 12.65
CA LEU A 381 -20.65 -10.99 13.21
C LEU A 381 -20.54 -11.26 14.72
N LYS A 382 -19.33 -11.63 15.18
CA LYS A 382 -19.03 -11.98 16.59
C LYS A 382 -18.26 -10.93 17.39
N GLY A 383 -18.07 -9.72 16.86
CA GLY A 383 -17.17 -8.72 17.47
C GLY A 383 -17.70 -7.29 17.46
N ASN A 384 -17.18 -6.46 18.37
CA ASN A 384 -17.57 -5.05 18.51
C ASN A 384 -16.94 -4.14 17.45
N THR A 385 -15.76 -4.50 16.93
CA THR A 385 -15.02 -3.71 15.92
C THR A 385 -14.62 -4.59 14.74
N THR A 386 -15.25 -4.39 13.58
CA THR A 386 -14.83 -5.07 12.35
C THR A 386 -13.85 -4.21 11.55
N ASP A 387 -13.24 -4.79 10.53
CA ASP A 387 -12.26 -4.09 9.68
C ASP A 387 -12.90 -3.03 8.78
N LEU A 388 -14.20 -3.14 8.49
CA LEU A 388 -14.96 -2.16 7.70
C LEU A 388 -15.16 -0.86 8.49
N LEU A 389 -15.66 -0.92 9.73
CA LEU A 389 -15.79 0.25 10.60
C LEU A 389 -14.44 0.87 10.98
N LYS A 390 -13.40 0.05 11.20
CA LYS A 390 -12.03 0.56 11.42
C LYS A 390 -11.55 1.38 10.22
N TYR A 391 -11.79 0.90 9.00
CA TYR A 391 -11.45 1.60 7.77
C TYR A 391 -12.23 2.93 7.66
N ALA A 392 -13.56 2.89 7.84
CA ALA A 392 -14.42 4.08 7.78
C ALA A 392 -14.04 5.13 8.84
N ARG A 393 -13.75 4.71 10.08
CA ARG A 393 -13.30 5.62 11.16
C ARG A 393 -11.91 6.20 10.93
N ASN A 394 -11.06 5.53 10.16
CA ASN A 394 -9.73 6.03 9.81
C ASN A 394 -9.73 6.94 8.56
N ILE A 395 -10.89 7.52 8.22
CA ILE A 395 -11.05 8.40 7.06
C ILE A 395 -10.05 9.54 7.03
N ASN A 396 -9.70 10.12 8.18
CA ASN A 396 -8.75 11.22 8.24
C ASN A 396 -7.38 10.84 7.67
N SER A 397 -6.90 9.62 7.92
CA SER A 397 -5.64 9.14 7.36
C SER A 397 -5.77 8.82 5.87
N HIS A 398 -6.88 8.24 5.44
CA HIS A 398 -7.13 7.90 4.03
C HIS A 398 -7.30 9.14 3.16
N PHE A 399 -8.05 10.13 3.65
CA PHE A 399 -8.20 11.45 3.06
C PHE A 399 -6.83 12.13 2.93
N ALA A 400 -6.08 12.18 4.02
CA ALA A 400 -4.77 12.80 4.04
C ALA A 400 -3.82 12.11 3.04
N ASN A 401 -3.76 10.77 3.01
CA ASN A 401 -2.94 10.03 2.05
C ASN A 401 -3.32 10.34 0.58
N LYS A 402 -4.61 10.29 0.24
CA LYS A 402 -5.12 10.60 -1.10
C LYS A 402 -4.79 12.05 -1.49
N LYS A 403 -5.01 13.00 -0.59
CA LYS A 403 -4.70 14.41 -0.81
C LYS A 403 -3.21 14.65 -1.01
N CYS A 404 -2.37 14.03 -0.19
CA CYS A 404 -0.91 14.08 -0.33
C CYS A 404 -0.50 13.56 -1.71
N GLN A 405 -1.09 12.45 -2.17
CA GLN A 405 -0.83 11.90 -3.50
C GLN A 405 -1.25 12.88 -4.62
N ASP A 406 -2.45 13.45 -4.55
CA ASP A 406 -2.96 14.40 -5.54
C ASP A 406 -2.07 15.66 -5.62
N VAL A 407 -1.66 16.18 -4.47
CA VAL A 407 -0.75 17.33 -4.37
C VAL A 407 0.61 17.01 -5.00
N ILE A 408 1.17 15.82 -4.73
CA ILE A 408 2.46 15.41 -5.31
C ILE A 408 2.36 15.20 -6.82
N VAL A 409 1.25 14.63 -7.32
CA VAL A 409 1.01 14.48 -8.76
C VAL A 409 0.90 15.84 -9.44
N ALA A 410 0.13 16.77 -8.87
CA ALA A 410 0.02 18.14 -9.37
C ALA A 410 1.38 18.86 -9.39
N ALA A 411 2.16 18.72 -8.31
CA ALA A 411 3.50 19.28 -8.21
C ALA A 411 4.44 18.71 -9.28
N ARG A 412 4.41 17.40 -9.53
CA ARG A 412 5.24 16.77 -10.57
C ARG A 412 4.88 17.30 -11.96
N ASN A 413 3.59 17.43 -12.27
CA ASN A 413 3.13 17.98 -13.55
C ASN A 413 3.63 19.43 -13.77
N LEU A 414 3.64 20.25 -12.72
CA LEU A 414 4.20 21.59 -12.76
C LEU A 414 5.72 21.59 -12.98
N MET A 415 6.45 20.66 -12.35
CA MET A 415 7.91 20.55 -12.51
C MET A 415 8.34 20.12 -13.92
N THR A 416 7.55 19.26 -14.56
CA THR A 416 7.80 18.81 -15.95
C THR A 416 7.25 19.74 -17.02
N SER A 417 6.49 20.78 -16.62
CA SER A 417 5.99 21.81 -17.53
C SER A 417 7.13 22.67 -18.09
N GLU A 418 6.87 23.32 -19.22
CA GLU A 418 7.88 24.14 -19.88
C GLU A 418 8.23 25.41 -19.08
N ILE A 419 9.53 25.74 -19.00
CA ILE A 419 10.06 26.86 -18.19
C ILE A 419 9.95 28.21 -18.93
N HIS A 420 9.67 28.21 -20.23
CA HIS A 420 9.72 29.42 -21.08
C HIS A 420 8.64 30.46 -20.73
N ASN A 421 7.51 30.03 -20.18
CA ASN A 421 6.44 30.94 -19.77
C ASN A 421 6.79 31.58 -18.42
N THR A 422 6.95 32.90 -18.41
CA THR A 422 7.53 33.64 -17.28
C THR A 422 6.62 34.73 -16.75
N VAL A 423 6.71 34.97 -15.44
CA VAL A 423 6.01 36.04 -14.72
C VAL A 423 7.05 36.93 -14.05
N LYS A 424 6.84 38.25 -14.11
CA LYS A 424 7.68 39.25 -13.45
C LYS A 424 7.27 39.41 -11.99
N ILE A 425 8.21 39.18 -11.09
CA ILE A 425 8.08 39.36 -9.65
C ILE A 425 8.71 40.70 -9.29
N THR A 426 8.02 41.49 -8.48
CA THR A 426 8.49 42.78 -7.95
C THR A 426 8.43 42.76 -6.42
N PRO A 427 9.14 43.64 -5.71
CA PRO A 427 9.03 43.77 -4.26
C PRO A 427 7.59 43.95 -3.73
N ALA A 428 6.68 44.44 -4.59
CA ALA A 428 5.27 44.64 -4.27
C ALA A 428 4.36 43.45 -4.65
N SER A 429 4.85 42.48 -5.44
CA SER A 429 4.04 41.33 -5.82
C SER A 429 3.91 40.37 -4.64
N LYS A 430 2.78 40.46 -3.94
CA LYS A 430 2.37 39.44 -2.97
C LYS A 430 1.96 38.20 -3.76
N ILE A 431 2.36 37.02 -3.29
CA ILE A 431 1.62 35.81 -3.62
C ILE A 431 0.19 36.08 -3.14
N SER A 432 -0.81 35.74 -3.94
CA SER A 432 -2.21 35.66 -3.52
C SER A 432 -2.34 34.55 -2.49
N VAL A 433 -1.82 34.78 -1.30
CA VAL A 433 -2.11 34.02 -0.09
C VAL A 433 -3.55 34.39 0.24
N PRO A 434 -4.46 33.42 0.43
CA PRO A 434 -5.77 33.69 1.01
C PRO A 434 -5.57 34.50 2.30
N ASP A 435 -6.36 35.55 2.52
CA ASP A 435 -6.26 36.36 3.73
C ASP A 435 -6.31 35.44 4.95
N LEU A 436 -5.15 35.26 5.59
CA LEU A 436 -5.00 34.48 6.79
C LEU A 436 -5.70 35.28 7.89
N PRO A 437 -6.78 34.77 8.52
CA PRO A 437 -7.49 35.51 9.58
C PRO A 437 -6.49 35.89 10.68
N SER A 438 -6.58 37.11 11.20
CA SER A 438 -5.69 37.59 12.26
C SER A 438 -5.75 36.67 13.49
N PRO A 439 -4.62 36.40 14.16
CA PRO A 439 -4.57 35.54 15.35
C PRO A 439 -5.28 36.12 16.60
N ASP A 440 -5.95 37.27 16.50
CA ASP A 440 -6.54 37.97 17.65
C ASP A 440 -8.05 37.73 17.86
N GLU A 441 -8.75 37.00 16.98
CA GLU A 441 -10.22 36.91 17.07
C GLU A 441 -10.75 35.64 17.77
N ASP A 442 -9.96 34.56 17.91
CA ASP A 442 -10.42 33.30 18.52
C ASP A 442 -9.30 32.61 19.33
N ASP A 443 -8.91 33.15 20.48
CA ASP A 443 -8.73 32.34 21.70
C ASP A 443 -8.45 33.19 22.95
N LYS A 444 -9.51 33.47 23.72
CA LYS A 444 -9.37 33.77 25.15
C LYS A 444 -9.23 32.45 25.92
N LEU A 445 -8.13 31.73 25.71
CA LEU A 445 -7.70 30.68 26.62
C LEU A 445 -6.41 31.09 27.32
N GLN A 446 -6.48 31.01 28.64
CA GLN A 446 -5.57 31.61 29.60
C GLN A 446 -4.14 31.08 29.45
N VAL A 447 -3.25 31.86 28.84
CA VAL A 447 -1.81 31.72 29.08
C VAL A 447 -1.43 32.65 30.22
N GLN A 448 -1.03 32.03 31.34
CA GLN A 448 -0.48 32.69 32.51
C GLN A 448 0.60 33.70 32.12
N LYS A 449 0.36 34.96 32.49
CA LYS A 449 1.37 36.01 32.56
C LYS A 449 2.50 35.55 33.47
N VAL A 450 3.67 35.30 32.91
CA VAL A 450 4.93 35.35 33.65
C VAL A 450 5.71 36.58 33.18
N SER A 451 5.49 37.66 33.93
CA SER A 451 6.34 38.82 34.13
C SER A 451 6.94 39.52 32.90
N THR A 452 6.17 40.46 32.37
CA THR A 452 6.68 41.69 31.73
C THR A 452 7.35 42.56 32.81
N THR A 453 8.67 42.61 32.85
CA THR A 453 9.38 43.72 33.49
C THR A 453 9.35 44.92 32.55
N GLN A 454 8.72 45.98 33.03
CA GLN A 454 8.56 47.28 32.41
C GLN A 454 9.93 47.90 32.06
N TYR A 455 10.11 48.28 30.81
CA TYR A 455 10.84 49.50 30.46
C TYR A 455 9.83 50.43 29.79
N ASN A 456 9.29 51.35 30.57
CA ASN A 456 8.58 52.52 30.07
C ASN A 456 9.59 53.51 29.49
N GLU A 457 9.16 54.17 28.42
CA GLU A 457 9.71 55.41 27.86
C GLU A 457 11.14 55.36 27.31
N VAL A 458 11.25 54.98 26.04
CA VAL A 458 12.27 55.54 25.16
C VAL A 458 11.56 56.33 24.07
N VAL A 459 11.54 57.65 24.30
CA VAL A 459 11.66 58.74 23.32
C VAL A 459 11.67 58.28 21.85
N ASN A 460 10.76 58.89 21.07
CA ASN A 460 10.85 58.96 19.60
C ASN A 460 12.26 59.38 19.16
N LEU A 461 13.11 58.40 18.92
CA LEU A 461 14.26 58.51 18.05
C LEU A 461 13.80 57.89 16.74
N GLU A 462 13.32 58.72 15.80
CA GLU A 462 13.33 58.28 14.40
C GLU A 462 14.78 57.90 14.09
N PRO A 463 15.09 56.63 13.78
CA PRO A 463 16.44 56.28 13.40
C PRO A 463 16.72 56.97 12.07
N GLU A 464 17.67 57.91 12.05
CA GLU A 464 18.16 58.60 10.84
C GLU A 464 18.64 57.65 9.72
N ASN A 465 18.69 56.34 10.01
CA ASN A 465 18.94 55.26 9.06
C ASN A 465 17.88 54.15 9.15
N ALA A 466 16.60 54.47 8.98
CA ALA A 466 15.58 53.44 8.79
C ALA A 466 15.91 52.64 7.53
N LEU A 467 16.16 51.33 7.69
CA LEU A 467 16.31 50.42 6.55
C LEU A 467 15.10 50.58 5.63
N ASN A 468 15.34 50.70 4.33
CA ASN A 468 14.26 50.80 3.35
C ASN A 468 13.26 49.66 3.59
N GLN A 469 11.95 49.94 3.50
CA GLN A 469 10.88 48.96 3.68
C GLN A 469 11.05 47.71 2.79
N HIS A 470 11.81 47.82 1.69
CA HIS A 470 12.11 46.74 0.76
C HIS A 470 13.46 46.03 0.99
N SER A 471 14.17 46.30 2.09
CA SER A 471 15.54 45.79 2.32
C SER A 471 15.63 44.26 2.35
N PHE A 472 14.56 43.57 2.76
CA PHE A 472 14.48 42.11 2.80
C PHE A 472 13.63 41.53 1.67
N SER A 473 13.13 42.36 0.75
CA SER A 473 12.32 41.89 -0.37
C SER A 473 13.19 41.20 -1.44
N LEU A 474 12.61 40.24 -2.14
CA LEU A 474 13.26 39.68 -3.32
C LEU A 474 13.38 40.78 -4.39
N PRO A 475 14.57 40.98 -4.99
CA PRO A 475 14.72 41.96 -6.06
C PRO A 475 13.88 41.57 -7.28
N THR A 476 13.54 42.56 -8.10
CA THR A 476 12.76 42.34 -9.32
C THR A 476 13.45 41.33 -10.25
N CYS A 477 12.73 40.28 -10.62
CA CYS A 477 13.21 39.23 -11.52
C CYS A 477 12.05 38.50 -12.21
N ARG A 478 12.33 37.75 -13.28
CA ARG A 478 11.36 36.83 -13.88
C ARG A 478 11.58 35.40 -13.39
N ILE A 479 10.49 34.75 -13.05
CA ILE A 479 10.41 33.33 -12.70
C ILE A 479 9.48 32.60 -13.67
N SER A 480 9.52 31.28 -13.74
CA SER A 480 8.55 30.52 -14.52
C SER A 480 7.17 30.52 -13.86
N GLU A 481 6.11 30.54 -14.68
CA GLU A 481 4.73 30.46 -14.19
C GLU A 481 4.49 29.15 -13.42
N SER A 482 5.13 28.06 -13.84
CA SER A 482 5.09 26.77 -13.14
C SER A 482 5.57 26.86 -11.70
N VAL A 483 6.62 27.64 -11.41
CA VAL A 483 7.15 27.81 -10.05
C VAL A 483 6.26 28.71 -9.21
N LYS A 484 5.63 29.73 -9.82
CA LYS A 484 4.62 30.52 -9.13
C LYS A 484 3.44 29.64 -8.69
N LYS A 485 2.89 28.83 -9.61
CA LYS A 485 1.80 27.87 -9.33
C LYS A 485 2.22 26.80 -8.31
N LEU A 486 3.47 26.33 -8.36
CA LEU A 486 4.00 25.37 -7.40
C LEU A 486 4.02 25.96 -5.98
N MET A 487 4.42 27.22 -5.85
CA MET A 487 4.41 27.92 -4.57
C MET A 487 2.98 28.16 -4.08
N GLU A 488 2.06 28.55 -4.97
CA GLU A 488 0.62 28.68 -4.65
C GLU A 488 0.03 27.35 -4.15
N LEU A 489 0.35 26.22 -4.80
CA LEU A 489 -0.04 24.87 -4.37
C LEU A 489 0.50 24.54 -2.97
N ALA A 490 1.76 24.87 -2.69
CA ALA A 490 2.36 24.69 -1.37
C ALA A 490 1.64 25.53 -0.29
N TYR A 491 1.35 26.80 -0.58
CA TYR A 491 0.59 27.67 0.32
C TYR A 491 -0.83 27.15 0.57
N GLN A 492 -1.56 26.76 -0.47
CA GLN A 492 -2.91 26.21 -0.35
C GLN A 492 -2.91 24.92 0.49
N THR A 493 -1.93 24.05 0.28
CA THR A 493 -1.78 22.80 1.05
C THR A 493 -1.49 23.08 2.53
N LEU A 494 -0.67 24.09 2.84
CA LEU A 494 -0.43 24.50 4.24
C LEU A 494 -1.65 25.17 4.87
N VAL A 495 -2.40 25.98 4.13
CA VAL A 495 -3.68 26.55 4.62
C VAL A 495 -4.67 25.44 4.94
N GLU A 496 -4.81 24.43 4.07
CA GLU A 496 -5.67 23.26 4.33
C GLU A 496 -5.17 22.43 5.53
N ALA A 497 -3.85 22.37 5.75
CA ALA A 497 -3.29 21.73 6.94
C ALA A 497 -3.72 22.43 8.25
N THR A 498 -3.94 23.75 8.25
CA THR A 498 -4.39 24.47 9.46
C THR A 498 -5.86 24.23 9.82
N THR A 499 -6.68 23.79 8.86
CA THR A 499 -8.11 23.51 9.08
C THR A 499 -8.42 22.01 9.19
N SER A 500 -7.38 21.16 9.12
CA SER A 500 -7.51 19.70 9.14
C SER A 500 -7.22 19.10 10.53
N SER A 501 -7.56 17.83 10.71
CA SER A 501 -7.17 17.08 11.92
C SER A 501 -5.65 16.97 12.09
N ASP A 502 -5.17 16.80 13.34
CA ASP A 502 -3.74 16.79 13.67
C ASP A 502 -2.91 15.83 12.80
N GLN A 503 -3.40 14.61 12.58
CA GLN A 503 -2.71 13.62 11.75
C GLN A 503 -2.64 14.05 10.28
N CYS A 504 -3.72 14.60 9.74
CA CYS A 504 -3.76 15.12 8.37
C CYS A 504 -2.83 16.33 8.23
N ALA A 505 -2.83 17.25 9.19
CA ALA A 505 -1.99 18.43 9.21
C ALA A 505 -0.50 18.08 9.12
N VAL A 506 -0.06 17.07 9.89
CA VAL A 506 1.32 16.53 9.83
C VAL A 506 1.64 15.99 8.44
N GLN A 507 0.77 15.17 7.86
CA GLN A 507 1.00 14.57 6.54
C GLN A 507 1.04 15.61 5.42
N LEU A 508 0.14 16.60 5.44
CA LEU A 508 0.12 17.71 4.48
C LEU A 508 1.37 18.58 4.60
N PHE A 509 1.82 18.89 5.83
CA PHE A 509 3.07 19.61 6.07
C PHE A 509 4.28 18.90 5.45
N TYR A 510 4.44 17.59 5.71
CA TYR A 510 5.52 16.81 5.11
C TYR A 510 5.37 16.65 3.60
N SER A 511 4.14 16.63 3.08
CA SER A 511 3.91 16.63 1.64
C SER A 511 4.40 17.91 0.97
N VAL A 512 4.21 19.07 1.61
CA VAL A 512 4.78 20.33 1.12
C VAL A 512 6.31 20.30 1.15
N ARG A 513 6.93 19.71 2.18
CA ARG A 513 8.38 19.44 2.17
C ARG A 513 8.78 18.53 1.01
N ASN A 514 8.02 17.47 0.76
CA ASN A 514 8.26 16.54 -0.35
C ASN A 514 8.12 17.21 -1.72
N ILE A 515 7.24 18.20 -1.90
CA ILE A 515 7.17 19.02 -3.13
C ILE A 515 8.54 19.67 -3.40
N PHE A 516 9.15 20.27 -2.39
CA PHE A 516 10.44 20.97 -2.56
C PHE A 516 11.61 20.00 -2.75
N HIS A 517 11.61 18.85 -2.07
CA HIS A 517 12.57 17.78 -2.36
C HIS A 517 12.44 17.27 -3.79
N LEU A 518 11.21 17.02 -4.25
CA LEU A 518 10.94 16.56 -5.61
C LEU A 518 11.38 17.61 -6.65
N PHE A 519 11.17 18.90 -6.38
CA PHE A 519 11.66 19.96 -7.26
C PHE A 519 13.17 19.89 -7.44
N HIS A 520 13.89 19.75 -6.33
CA HIS A 520 15.35 19.70 -6.29
C HIS A 520 15.92 18.58 -7.16
N ASP A 521 15.22 17.44 -7.25
CA ASP A 521 15.71 16.28 -7.99
C ASP A 521 15.17 16.22 -9.43
N VAL A 522 13.89 16.56 -9.64
CA VAL A 522 13.21 16.39 -10.93
C VAL A 522 13.57 17.50 -11.92
N VAL A 523 13.54 18.77 -11.52
CA VAL A 523 13.71 19.89 -12.46
C VAL A 523 15.11 19.91 -13.10
N PRO A 524 16.21 19.76 -12.33
CA PRO A 524 17.56 19.74 -12.92
C PRO A 524 17.80 18.52 -13.80
N THR A 525 17.14 17.39 -13.49
CA THR A 525 17.28 16.13 -14.25
C THR A 525 16.51 16.19 -15.55
N TYR A 526 15.23 16.58 -15.49
CA TYR A 526 14.34 16.62 -16.66
C TYR A 526 14.74 17.73 -17.65
N HIS A 527 15.08 18.92 -17.15
CA HIS A 527 15.41 20.08 -18.00
C HIS A 527 16.91 20.23 -18.28
N LYS A 528 17.74 19.24 -17.94
CA LYS A 528 19.21 19.31 -17.99
C LYS A 528 19.75 19.88 -19.30
N GLU A 529 19.30 19.34 -20.43
CA GLU A 529 19.78 19.77 -21.74
C GLU A 529 19.38 21.22 -22.05
N ASN A 530 18.14 21.58 -21.75
CA ASN A 530 17.61 22.92 -22.01
C ASN A 530 18.32 23.97 -21.15
N LEU A 531 18.58 23.64 -19.87
CA LEU A 531 19.32 24.50 -18.95
C LEU A 531 20.79 24.70 -19.37
N GLN A 532 21.42 23.70 -20.00
CA GLN A 532 22.79 23.81 -20.50
C GLN A 532 22.89 24.54 -21.85
N LYS A 533 21.89 24.37 -22.73
CA LYS A 533 21.90 24.93 -24.08
C LYS A 533 21.39 26.38 -24.13
N LEU A 534 20.40 26.73 -23.31
CA LEU A 534 19.67 28.00 -23.42
C LEU A 534 20.00 28.95 -22.25
N PRO A 535 20.75 30.05 -22.50
CA PRO A 535 21.16 30.98 -21.44
C PRO A 535 20.01 31.62 -20.68
N GLN A 536 18.87 31.84 -21.35
CA GLN A 536 17.67 32.42 -20.73
C GLN A 536 17.09 31.47 -19.68
N LEU A 537 16.98 30.18 -19.98
CA LEU A 537 16.37 29.20 -19.08
C LEU A 537 17.25 28.96 -17.86
N ALA A 538 18.58 28.96 -18.01
CA ALA A 538 19.50 28.90 -16.88
C ALA A 538 19.31 30.09 -15.91
N ALA A 539 19.13 31.31 -16.46
CA ALA A 539 18.85 32.51 -15.67
C ALA A 539 17.48 32.46 -14.98
N ILE A 540 16.44 31.98 -15.67
CA ILE A 540 15.11 31.79 -15.09
C ILE A 540 15.16 30.74 -13.97
N HIS A 541 15.86 29.61 -14.18
CA HIS A 541 15.99 28.56 -13.16
C HIS A 541 16.76 29.05 -11.92
N HIS A 542 17.80 29.87 -12.11
CA HIS A 542 18.46 30.57 -11.01
C HIS A 542 17.47 31.39 -10.18
N ASN A 543 16.68 32.24 -10.84
CA ASN A 543 15.66 33.06 -10.18
C ASN A 543 14.57 32.22 -9.52
N ASN A 544 14.11 31.14 -10.15
CA ASN A 544 13.15 30.18 -9.59
C ASN A 544 13.66 29.64 -8.24
N CYS A 545 14.91 29.21 -8.19
CA CYS A 545 15.52 28.71 -6.96
C CYS A 545 15.65 29.79 -5.89
N MET A 546 16.05 31.01 -6.28
CA MET A 546 16.15 32.14 -5.34
C MET A 546 14.78 32.56 -4.81
N TYR A 547 13.75 32.52 -5.65
CA TYR A 547 12.36 32.81 -5.30
C TYR A 547 11.83 31.78 -4.29
N ILE A 548 11.97 30.47 -4.58
CA ILE A 548 11.58 29.42 -3.64
C ILE A 548 12.35 29.59 -2.33
N ALA A 549 13.68 29.73 -2.38
CA ALA A 549 14.52 29.92 -1.20
C ALA A 549 14.10 31.13 -0.36
N HIS A 550 13.65 32.22 -0.99
CA HIS A 550 13.15 33.40 -0.30
C HIS A 550 11.86 33.11 0.48
N HIS A 551 10.90 32.39 -0.12
CA HIS A 551 9.66 31.99 0.55
C HIS A 551 9.93 31.00 1.71
N LEU A 552 10.80 30.01 1.51
CA LEU A 552 11.11 29.00 2.54
C LEU A 552 11.71 29.59 3.83
N LEU A 553 12.33 30.78 3.78
CA LEU A 553 12.84 31.47 4.97
C LEU A 553 11.73 31.80 5.98
N THR A 554 10.53 32.13 5.50
CA THR A 554 9.42 32.59 6.34
C THR A 554 8.23 31.65 6.34
N LEU A 555 8.14 30.71 5.39
CA LEU A 555 7.01 29.80 5.22
C LEU A 555 6.66 29.04 6.51
N GLY A 556 7.65 28.42 7.17
CA GLY A 556 7.39 27.68 8.42
C GLY A 556 6.90 28.59 9.55
N HIS A 557 7.44 29.81 9.64
CA HIS A 557 7.05 30.78 10.65
C HIS A 557 5.62 31.29 10.45
N GLN A 558 5.20 31.53 9.20
CA GLN A 558 3.86 32.03 8.85
C GLN A 558 2.73 31.10 9.34
N PHE A 559 2.98 29.78 9.38
CA PHE A 559 2.00 28.78 9.79
C PHE A 559 2.23 28.24 11.21
N ARG A 560 3.31 28.66 11.90
CA ARG A 560 3.73 28.10 13.20
C ARG A 560 2.64 28.13 14.27
N LEU A 561 1.88 29.22 14.37
CA LEU A 561 0.85 29.38 15.40
C LEU A 561 -0.48 28.68 15.06
N ARG A 562 -0.63 28.15 13.84
CA ARG A 562 -1.90 27.63 13.30
C ARG A 562 -1.83 26.15 12.93
N LEU A 563 -0.65 25.56 12.97
CA LEU A 563 -0.46 24.14 12.76
C LEU A 563 -0.73 23.38 14.07
N ALA A 564 -1.05 22.09 13.94
CA ALA A 564 -1.31 21.22 15.09
C ALA A 564 -0.20 21.30 16.15
N PRO A 565 -0.50 21.20 17.45
CA PRO A 565 0.47 21.40 18.54
C PRO A 565 1.74 20.54 18.41
N ILE A 566 1.61 19.35 17.83
CA ILE A 566 2.69 18.37 17.57
C ILE A 566 3.77 18.95 16.63
N LEU A 567 3.41 19.88 15.75
CA LEU A 567 4.32 20.56 14.82
C LEU A 567 4.90 21.86 15.40
N CYS A 568 4.33 22.38 16.49
CA CYS A 568 4.68 23.68 17.07
C CYS A 568 5.96 23.66 17.91
N ASP A 569 6.45 22.48 18.31
CA ASP A 569 7.66 22.26 19.12
C ASP A 569 9.00 22.50 18.38
N GLY A 570 8.98 23.25 17.28
CA GLY A 570 10.18 23.72 16.57
C GLY A 570 10.67 22.80 15.43
N THR A 571 9.95 21.73 15.13
CA THR A 571 10.26 20.79 14.03
C THR A 571 9.69 21.24 12.68
N ALA A 572 8.67 22.09 12.66
CA ALA A 572 8.03 22.59 11.43
C ALA A 572 8.77 23.80 10.81
N THR A 573 9.94 23.55 10.22
CA THR A 573 10.71 24.56 9.46
C THR A 573 10.89 24.15 8.00
N PHE A 574 11.25 25.11 7.15
CA PHE A 574 11.72 24.89 5.78
C PHE A 574 13.10 25.55 5.53
N VAL A 575 13.66 26.19 6.56
CA VAL A 575 14.90 26.97 6.47
C VAL A 575 16.09 26.06 6.12
N ASP A 576 16.04 24.79 6.54
CA ASP A 576 17.04 23.77 6.22
C ASP A 576 17.19 23.50 4.72
N LEU A 577 16.13 23.72 3.93
CA LEU A 577 16.14 23.54 2.47
C LEU A 577 16.74 24.73 1.71
N VAL A 578 16.78 25.92 2.34
CA VAL A 578 17.21 27.18 1.70
C VAL A 578 18.63 27.09 1.10
N PRO A 579 19.66 26.56 1.80
CA PRO A 579 20.99 26.44 1.23
C PRO A 579 21.03 25.54 0.00
N GLY A 580 20.22 24.47 -0.02
CA GLY A 580 20.10 23.54 -1.16
C GLY A 580 19.60 24.24 -2.41
N PHE A 581 18.48 24.97 -2.32
CA PHE A 581 17.94 25.73 -3.45
C PHE A 581 18.89 26.82 -3.95
N ARG A 582 19.50 27.60 -3.04
CA ARG A 582 20.47 28.64 -3.43
C ARG A 582 21.65 28.04 -4.18
N ARG A 583 22.17 26.91 -3.73
CA ARG A 583 23.25 26.18 -4.38
C ARG A 583 22.82 25.69 -5.76
N LEU A 584 21.67 25.02 -5.84
CA LEU A 584 21.12 24.48 -7.09
C LEU A 584 21.02 25.55 -8.19
N GLY A 585 20.38 26.68 -7.88
CA GLY A 585 20.25 27.79 -8.83
C GLY A 585 21.58 28.45 -9.19
N THR A 586 22.52 28.55 -8.23
CA THR A 586 23.83 29.16 -8.46
C THR A 586 24.73 28.27 -9.32
N GLU A 587 24.77 26.97 -9.05
CA GLU A 587 25.57 26.02 -9.81
C GLU A 587 25.13 25.94 -11.27
N CYS A 588 23.81 25.89 -11.51
CA CYS A 588 23.23 25.93 -12.85
C CYS A 588 23.66 27.19 -13.61
N PHE A 589 23.51 28.37 -13.01
CA PHE A 589 23.89 29.62 -13.66
C PHE A 589 25.39 29.76 -13.87
N LEU A 590 26.21 29.31 -12.92
CA LEU A 590 27.67 29.30 -13.06
C LEU A 590 28.13 28.34 -14.16
N ALA A 591 27.46 27.20 -14.37
CA ALA A 591 27.72 26.33 -15.51
C ALA A 591 27.49 27.07 -16.83
N GLN A 592 26.39 27.81 -16.94
CA GLN A 592 26.11 28.65 -18.11
C GLN A 592 27.16 29.76 -18.31
N MET A 593 27.58 30.41 -17.23
CA MET A 593 28.64 31.43 -17.27
C MET A 593 29.97 30.86 -17.78
N ARG A 594 30.33 29.63 -17.38
CA ARG A 594 31.54 28.94 -17.89
C ARG A 594 31.43 28.61 -19.38
N ALA A 595 30.26 28.16 -19.83
CA ALA A 595 30.01 27.90 -21.26
C ALA A 595 30.16 29.18 -22.09
N GLN A 596 29.52 30.28 -21.66
CA GLN A 596 29.65 31.58 -22.33
C GLN A 596 31.09 32.09 -22.30
N LYS A 597 31.82 31.93 -21.19
CA LYS A 597 33.25 32.25 -21.10
C LYS A 597 34.05 31.52 -22.18
N GLY A 598 33.83 30.21 -22.33
CA GLY A 598 34.51 29.38 -23.33
C GLY A 598 34.22 29.88 -24.76
N GLU A 599 32.96 30.16 -25.07
CA GLU A 599 32.54 30.68 -26.38
C GLU A 599 33.20 32.03 -26.73
N LEU A 600 33.36 32.93 -25.75
CA LEU A 600 34.05 34.21 -25.97
C LEU A 600 35.55 34.01 -26.25
N LEU A 601 36.21 33.12 -25.52
CA LEU A 601 37.63 32.82 -25.72
C LEU A 601 37.88 32.12 -27.06
N GLU A 602 36.99 31.20 -27.47
CA GLU A 602 37.05 30.55 -28.77
C GLU A 602 36.93 31.57 -29.91
N ARG A 603 35.98 32.51 -29.81
CA ARG A 603 35.85 33.60 -30.80
C ARG A 603 37.09 34.48 -30.85
N LEU A 604 37.65 34.86 -29.69
CA LEU A 604 38.90 35.63 -29.62
C LEU A 604 40.11 34.87 -30.16
N SER A 605 40.12 33.53 -30.10
CA SER A 605 41.22 32.73 -30.62
C SER A 605 41.44 32.93 -32.13
N SER A 606 40.38 33.27 -32.87
CA SER A 606 40.45 33.60 -34.30
C SER A 606 41.20 34.89 -34.62
N ALA A 607 41.53 35.71 -33.62
CA ALA A 607 42.29 36.95 -33.77
C ALA A 607 43.80 36.75 -34.00
N ARG A 608 44.26 35.52 -34.31
CA ARG A 608 45.68 35.18 -34.61
C ARG A 608 46.67 35.79 -33.61
N ASN A 609 46.35 35.69 -32.31
CA ASN A 609 47.13 36.24 -31.19
C ASN A 609 47.41 37.76 -31.23
N PHE A 610 46.73 38.52 -32.09
CA PHE A 610 46.98 39.95 -32.29
C PHE A 610 48.42 40.27 -32.75
N SER A 611 49.09 39.32 -33.41
CA SER A 611 50.43 39.49 -34.00
C SER A 611 50.36 39.89 -35.47
N ASN A 612 51.38 40.62 -35.97
CA ASN A 612 51.50 41.06 -37.36
C ASN A 612 50.22 41.75 -37.85
N MET A 613 49.86 42.81 -37.16
CA MET A 613 48.62 43.54 -37.37
C MET A 613 48.70 44.49 -38.57
N ASP A 614 49.89 44.84 -39.03
CA ASP A 614 50.20 45.48 -40.32
C ASP A 614 49.59 44.75 -41.53
N ASP A 615 49.50 43.42 -41.48
CA ASP A 615 48.80 42.62 -42.48
C ASP A 615 47.27 42.84 -42.42
N GLU A 616 46.67 43.18 -43.57
CA GLU A 616 45.23 43.48 -43.68
C GLU A 616 44.35 42.27 -43.35
N GLU A 617 44.78 41.04 -43.67
CA GLU A 617 44.00 39.85 -43.35
C GLU A 617 43.98 39.58 -41.84
N ASN A 618 45.13 39.71 -41.18
CA ASN A 618 45.27 39.58 -39.73
C ASN A 618 44.46 40.65 -38.99
N TYR A 619 44.56 41.92 -39.42
CA TYR A 619 43.79 43.01 -38.84
C TYR A 619 42.28 42.81 -39.00
N SER A 620 41.85 42.42 -40.21
CA SER A 620 40.45 42.10 -40.49
C SER A 620 39.93 40.94 -39.62
N ALA A 621 40.72 39.87 -39.47
CA ALA A 621 40.39 38.73 -38.62
C ALA A 621 40.26 39.14 -37.14
N ALA A 622 41.22 39.89 -36.60
CA ALA A 622 41.19 40.38 -35.23
C ALA A 622 40.03 41.36 -34.98
N SER A 623 39.78 42.29 -35.90
CA SER A 623 38.64 43.21 -35.80
C SER A 623 37.30 42.47 -35.84
N LYS A 624 37.18 41.46 -36.70
CA LYS A 624 36.00 40.60 -36.75
C LYS A 624 35.82 39.82 -35.45
N ALA A 625 36.89 39.25 -34.90
CA ALA A 625 36.85 38.52 -33.63
C ALA A 625 36.37 39.41 -32.47
N VAL A 626 36.94 40.60 -32.32
CA VAL A 626 36.55 41.59 -31.30
C VAL A 626 35.08 42.00 -31.45
N ARG A 627 34.65 42.33 -32.67
CA ARG A 627 33.25 42.68 -32.95
C ARG A 627 32.30 41.51 -32.66
N GLN A 628 32.69 40.28 -32.99
CA GLN A 628 31.88 39.08 -32.70
C GLN A 628 31.71 38.83 -31.20
N VAL A 629 32.73 39.13 -30.40
CA VAL A 629 32.69 39.03 -28.92
C VAL A 629 31.75 40.07 -28.35
N LEU A 630 31.90 41.34 -28.75
CA LEU A 630 31.00 42.42 -28.34
C LEU A 630 29.56 42.17 -28.76
N HIS A 631 29.36 41.66 -29.98
CA HIS A 631 28.03 41.29 -30.47
C HIS A 631 27.41 40.14 -29.65
N GLN A 632 28.19 39.13 -29.26
CA GLN A 632 27.72 38.07 -28.38
C GLN A 632 27.30 38.61 -27.02
N LEU A 633 28.13 39.48 -26.42
CA LEU A 633 27.83 40.10 -25.14
C LEU A 633 26.55 40.94 -25.21
N LYS A 634 26.37 41.73 -26.28
CA LYS A 634 25.13 42.50 -26.52
C LYS A 634 23.91 41.59 -26.65
N ARG A 635 24.01 40.50 -27.42
CA ARG A 635 22.92 39.50 -27.57
C ARG A 635 22.57 38.84 -26.24
N LEU A 636 23.57 38.42 -25.47
CA LEU A 636 23.37 37.81 -24.16
C LEU A 636 22.77 38.81 -23.17
N GLY A 637 23.22 40.07 -23.24
CA GLY A 637 22.65 41.19 -22.50
C GLY A 637 21.16 41.36 -22.75
N ILE A 638 20.69 41.25 -24.00
CA ILE A 638 19.26 41.29 -24.32
C ILE A 638 18.52 40.08 -23.73
N VAL A 639 19.12 38.88 -23.79
CA VAL A 639 18.50 37.64 -23.28
C VAL A 639 18.31 37.67 -21.76
N TRP A 640 19.24 38.28 -21.03
CA TRP A 640 19.18 38.37 -19.56
C TRP A 640 18.52 39.66 -19.05
N GLN A 641 18.35 40.65 -19.92
CA GLN A 641 17.63 41.87 -19.62
C GLN A 641 16.19 41.54 -19.22
N ASP A 642 15.68 42.22 -18.20
CA ASP A 642 14.36 41.99 -17.59
C ASP A 642 14.13 40.58 -17.01
N VAL A 643 15.13 39.68 -17.06
CA VAL A 643 15.10 38.36 -16.41
C VAL A 643 15.81 38.40 -15.07
N LEU A 644 17.10 38.75 -15.06
CA LEU A 644 17.93 38.74 -13.85
C LEU A 644 17.74 40.02 -13.01
N PRO A 645 17.92 39.94 -11.68
CA PRO A 645 18.13 41.11 -10.85
C PRO A 645 19.30 41.96 -11.36
N VAL A 646 19.16 43.29 -11.30
CA VAL A 646 20.14 44.26 -11.81
C VAL A 646 21.57 43.96 -11.35
N ASN A 647 21.78 43.72 -10.06
CA ASN A 647 23.10 43.44 -9.51
C ASN A 647 23.71 42.15 -10.05
N ILE A 648 22.88 41.11 -10.25
CA ILE A 648 23.33 39.82 -10.79
C ILE A 648 23.66 39.96 -12.27
N TYR A 649 22.82 40.68 -13.02
CA TYR A 649 23.07 41.02 -14.42
C TYR A 649 24.40 41.75 -14.61
N CYS A 650 24.62 42.86 -13.91
CA CYS A 650 25.84 43.67 -14.04
C CYS A 650 27.08 42.86 -13.65
N LYS A 651 27.01 42.04 -12.60
CA LYS A 651 28.10 41.14 -12.21
C LYS A 651 28.39 40.08 -13.28
N ALA A 652 27.36 39.48 -13.87
CA ALA A 652 27.50 38.49 -14.94
C ALA A 652 28.14 39.12 -16.19
N MET A 653 27.56 40.20 -16.71
CA MET A 653 28.08 40.90 -17.89
C MET A 653 29.49 41.44 -17.67
N GLY A 654 29.77 42.00 -16.48
CA GLY A 654 31.11 42.46 -16.11
C GLY A 654 32.14 41.33 -16.05
N THR A 655 31.77 40.16 -15.54
CA THR A 655 32.66 39.00 -15.51
C THR A 655 33.01 38.51 -16.92
N LEU A 656 32.05 38.51 -17.83
CA LEU A 656 32.26 38.09 -19.22
C LEU A 656 33.08 39.13 -20.00
N LEU A 657 32.77 40.42 -19.87
CA LEU A 657 33.57 41.49 -20.48
C LEU A 657 35.01 41.51 -19.92
N ASN A 658 35.17 41.30 -18.61
CA ASN A 658 36.49 41.17 -17.99
C ASN A 658 37.28 40.00 -18.57
N THR A 659 36.63 38.89 -18.93
CA THR A 659 37.31 37.75 -19.56
C THR A 659 37.89 38.18 -20.91
N ALA A 660 37.09 38.83 -21.76
CA ALA A 660 37.56 39.30 -23.07
C ALA A 660 38.72 40.29 -22.94
N ILE A 661 38.60 41.25 -22.04
CA ILE A 661 39.64 42.24 -21.76
C ILE A 661 40.91 41.58 -21.22
N SER A 662 40.78 40.64 -20.27
CA SER A 662 41.94 39.94 -19.71
C SER A 662 42.71 39.15 -20.77
N GLU A 663 41.98 38.50 -21.68
CA GLU A 663 42.57 37.75 -22.80
C GLU A 663 43.29 38.69 -23.77
N MET A 664 42.69 39.83 -24.10
CA MET A 664 43.33 40.84 -24.96
C MET A 664 44.59 41.42 -24.33
N ILE A 665 44.54 41.81 -23.05
CA ILE A 665 45.72 42.28 -22.32
C ILE A 665 46.81 41.20 -22.35
N GLY A 666 46.46 39.95 -22.02
CA GLY A 666 47.42 38.84 -21.97
C GLY A 666 48.10 38.59 -23.32
N ARG A 667 47.35 38.63 -24.43
CA ARG A 667 47.92 38.44 -25.77
C ARG A 667 48.79 39.61 -26.22
N ILE A 668 48.35 40.85 -26.00
CA ILE A 668 49.10 42.05 -26.40
C ILE A 668 50.40 42.17 -25.59
N THR A 669 50.35 41.91 -24.28
CA THR A 669 51.54 41.97 -23.40
C THR A 669 52.55 40.85 -23.65
N ALA A 670 52.12 39.76 -24.33
CA ALA A 670 52.99 38.66 -24.71
C ALA A 670 53.72 38.86 -26.05
N LEU A 671 53.41 39.93 -26.80
CA LEU A 671 54.09 40.23 -28.05
C LEU A 671 55.53 40.69 -27.79
N GLU A 672 56.48 40.13 -28.55
CA GLU A 672 57.91 40.44 -28.40
C GLU A 672 58.31 41.75 -29.10
N ASP A 673 57.66 42.06 -30.22
CA ASP A 673 57.89 43.25 -31.05
C ASP A 673 56.55 43.80 -31.55
N ILE A 674 56.37 45.11 -31.48
CA ILE A 674 55.16 45.83 -31.89
C ILE A 674 55.63 47.04 -32.71
N SER A 675 55.40 47.00 -34.02
CA SER A 675 55.69 48.14 -34.89
C SER A 675 54.75 49.32 -34.59
N THR A 676 55.08 50.52 -35.08
CA THR A 676 54.20 51.68 -34.93
C THR A 676 52.82 51.45 -35.57
N GLU A 677 52.79 50.79 -36.73
CA GLU A 677 51.54 50.46 -37.43
C GLU A 677 50.72 49.40 -36.68
N ASP A 678 51.39 48.40 -36.08
CA ASP A 678 50.74 47.42 -35.20
C ASP A 678 50.14 48.12 -33.97
N GLY A 679 50.89 49.03 -33.35
CA GLY A 679 50.45 49.81 -32.20
C GLY A 679 49.17 50.62 -32.47
N ASP A 680 49.09 51.28 -33.62
CA ASP A 680 47.92 52.04 -34.05
C ASP A 680 46.69 51.15 -34.29
N ARG A 681 46.89 49.98 -34.91
CA ARG A 681 45.83 49.00 -35.17
C ARG A 681 45.34 48.33 -33.88
N LEU A 682 46.26 47.95 -32.98
CA LEU A 682 45.92 47.42 -31.66
C LEU A 682 45.17 48.44 -30.81
N TYR A 683 45.60 49.70 -30.84
CA TYR A 683 44.90 50.80 -30.18
C TYR A 683 43.47 50.94 -30.72
N SER A 684 43.30 50.89 -32.04
CA SER A 684 41.99 50.98 -32.69
C SER A 684 41.04 49.85 -32.25
N LEU A 685 41.54 48.62 -32.15
CA LEU A 685 40.77 47.48 -31.63
C LEU A 685 40.39 47.66 -30.16
N CYS A 686 41.34 48.10 -29.32
CA CYS A 686 41.07 48.33 -27.91
C CYS A 686 40.06 49.47 -27.70
N LYS A 687 40.15 50.51 -28.54
CA LYS A 687 39.19 51.63 -28.56
C LYS A 687 37.78 51.16 -28.88
N THR A 688 37.61 50.25 -29.84
CA THR A 688 36.29 49.64 -30.11
C THR A 688 35.71 48.98 -28.86
N VAL A 689 36.52 48.24 -28.08
CA VAL A 689 36.08 47.61 -26.84
C VAL A 689 35.77 48.64 -25.75
N MET A 690 36.53 49.73 -25.65
CA MET A 690 36.27 50.82 -24.70
C MET A 690 34.98 51.58 -25.00
N ASP A 691 34.69 51.82 -26.28
CA ASP A 691 33.52 52.58 -26.70
C ASP A 691 32.24 51.73 -26.65
N GLU A 692 32.32 50.45 -27.04
CA GLU A 692 31.16 49.55 -27.09
C GLU A 692 30.95 48.70 -25.84
N GLY A 693 32.00 48.42 -25.06
CA GLY A 693 31.93 47.59 -23.85
C GLY A 693 30.93 48.10 -22.80
N PRO A 694 30.87 49.41 -22.50
CA PRO A 694 29.90 49.95 -21.55
C PRO A 694 28.44 49.74 -21.99
N GLN A 695 28.18 49.74 -23.30
CA GLN A 695 26.82 49.57 -23.85
C GLN A 695 26.21 48.19 -23.52
N VAL A 696 27.04 47.22 -23.15
CA VAL A 696 26.62 45.89 -22.70
C VAL A 696 25.87 45.95 -21.36
N PHE A 697 26.08 46.98 -20.55
CA PHE A 697 25.43 47.16 -19.25
C PHE A 697 24.06 47.84 -19.41
N ALA A 698 23.08 47.07 -19.90
CA ALA A 698 21.70 47.51 -20.09
C ALA A 698 20.69 46.63 -19.32
N PRO A 699 20.75 46.59 -17.97
CA PRO A 699 19.89 45.71 -17.17
C PRO A 699 18.40 46.04 -17.24
N LEU A 700 18.04 47.29 -17.54
CA LEU A 700 16.66 47.77 -17.60
C LEU A 700 16.22 47.93 -19.06
N SER A 701 14.95 47.67 -19.36
CA SER A 701 14.38 47.86 -20.71
C SER A 701 14.31 49.34 -21.11
N GLU A 702 14.24 50.27 -20.14
CA GLU A 702 14.29 51.70 -20.40
C GLU A 702 15.75 52.18 -20.50
N GLU A 703 16.18 52.53 -21.71
CA GLU A 703 17.58 52.92 -21.99
C GLU A 703 18.06 54.13 -21.17
N SER A 704 17.18 55.10 -20.91
CA SER A 704 17.52 56.33 -20.17
C SER A 704 18.00 56.06 -18.74
N ARG A 705 17.55 54.96 -18.13
CA ARG A 705 17.91 54.57 -16.76
C ARG A 705 19.18 53.73 -16.69
N ASN A 706 19.74 53.30 -17.82
CA ASN A 706 20.93 52.45 -17.84
C ASN A 706 22.24 53.23 -17.73
N ARG A 707 22.22 54.55 -17.95
CA ARG A 707 23.42 55.41 -17.96
C ARG A 707 24.32 55.22 -16.74
N LYS A 708 23.73 55.13 -15.56
CA LYS A 708 24.45 54.88 -14.30
C LYS A 708 25.30 53.60 -14.36
N TYR A 709 24.76 52.50 -14.88
CA TYR A 709 25.46 51.22 -14.93
C TYR A 709 26.56 51.20 -15.99
N GLN A 710 26.41 51.98 -17.06
CA GLN A 710 27.43 52.17 -18.09
C GLN A 710 28.61 53.02 -17.60
N GLU A 711 28.39 53.90 -16.63
CA GLU A 711 29.44 54.68 -15.97
C GLU A 711 30.16 53.85 -14.88
N GLU A 712 29.45 52.92 -14.24
CA GLU A 712 29.96 52.03 -13.18
C GLU A 712 30.70 50.77 -13.69
N VAL A 713 31.03 50.69 -14.98
CA VAL A 713 31.78 49.56 -15.56
C VAL A 713 33.05 49.18 -14.77
N PRO A 714 33.87 50.14 -14.28
CA PRO A 714 35.06 49.80 -13.48
C PRO A 714 34.77 49.03 -12.20
N VAL A 715 33.55 49.12 -11.65
CA VAL A 715 33.11 48.39 -10.46
C VAL A 715 32.93 46.89 -10.76
N TYR A 716 32.41 46.59 -11.95
CA TYR A 716 32.07 45.21 -12.36
C TYR A 716 33.17 44.54 -13.19
N VAL A 717 34.11 45.31 -13.73
CA VAL A 717 35.19 44.85 -14.62
C VAL A 717 36.56 45.17 -14.02
N PRO A 718 37.15 44.26 -13.23
CA PRO A 718 38.41 44.51 -12.53
C PRO A 718 39.58 44.95 -13.43
N LYS A 719 39.67 44.41 -14.66
CA LYS A 719 40.74 44.74 -15.61
C LYS A 719 40.44 45.97 -16.49
N TRP A 720 39.38 46.72 -16.21
CA TRP A 720 39.01 47.91 -16.99
C TRP A 720 40.06 49.02 -16.95
N MET A 721 40.54 49.39 -15.76
CA MET A 721 41.59 50.41 -15.62
C MET A 721 42.93 49.95 -16.21
N PRO A 722 43.41 48.71 -15.95
CA PRO A 722 44.57 48.17 -16.66
C PRO A 722 44.46 48.21 -18.18
N PHE A 723 43.28 47.91 -18.74
CA PHE A 723 43.05 47.98 -20.18
C PHE A 723 43.16 49.40 -20.73
N LYS A 724 42.62 50.39 -20.00
CA LYS A 724 42.75 51.80 -20.34
C LYS A 724 44.21 52.26 -20.31
N GLU A 725 44.98 51.83 -19.31
CA GLU A 725 46.43 52.12 -19.26
C GLU A 725 47.19 51.45 -20.42
N LEU A 726 46.85 50.21 -20.79
CA LEU A 726 47.45 49.55 -21.96
C LEU A 726 47.20 50.33 -23.26
N MET A 727 45.98 50.85 -23.47
CA MET A 727 45.69 51.68 -24.63
C MET A 727 46.53 52.95 -24.70
N ILE A 728 46.72 53.60 -23.56
CA ILE A 728 47.57 54.79 -23.48
C ILE A 728 49.02 54.41 -23.79
N MET A 729 49.51 53.28 -23.27
CA MET A 729 50.87 52.78 -23.53
C MET A 729 51.14 52.52 -25.02
N LEU A 730 50.18 51.97 -25.77
CA LEU A 730 50.32 51.69 -27.20
C LEU A 730 50.54 52.96 -28.06
N GLN A 731 50.24 54.13 -27.52
CA GLN A 731 50.32 55.43 -28.23
C GLN A 731 51.27 56.44 -27.55
N ALA A 732 51.74 56.13 -26.34
CA ALA A 732 52.51 57.06 -25.52
C ALA A 732 53.98 57.11 -25.92
N SER A 733 54.60 58.26 -25.70
CA SER A 733 56.06 58.40 -25.83
C SER A 733 56.79 57.78 -24.63
N LEU A 734 58.06 57.41 -24.80
CA LEU A 734 58.87 56.82 -23.72
C LEU A 734 58.95 57.73 -22.47
N GLN A 735 58.87 59.05 -22.65
CA GLN A 735 58.84 60.02 -21.56
C GLN A 735 57.50 59.95 -20.80
N GLU A 736 56.38 59.96 -21.52
CA GLU A 736 55.03 59.85 -20.94
C GLU A 736 54.87 58.54 -20.16
N ILE A 737 55.43 57.44 -20.67
CA ILE A 737 55.44 56.14 -19.98
C ILE A 737 56.19 56.24 -18.64
N GLY A 738 57.36 56.92 -18.64
CA GLY A 738 58.12 57.18 -17.41
C GLY A 738 57.34 58.03 -16.41
N ASP A 739 56.65 59.08 -16.89
CA ASP A 739 55.85 59.97 -16.05
C ASP A 739 54.62 59.25 -15.47
N ARG A 740 53.96 58.37 -16.23
CA ARG A 740 52.85 57.54 -15.74
C ARG A 740 53.29 56.40 -14.82
N TRP A 741 54.54 55.97 -14.90
CA TRP A 741 55.13 55.03 -13.93
C TRP A 741 55.37 55.71 -12.58
N ALA A 742 55.84 56.98 -12.60
CA ALA A 742 56.09 57.82 -11.42
C ALA A 742 56.78 57.07 -10.27
N ASP A 743 57.95 56.48 -10.55
CA ASP A 743 58.76 55.70 -9.59
C ASP A 743 57.96 54.61 -8.85
N GLY A 744 57.04 53.95 -9.53
CA GLY A 744 56.23 52.86 -8.97
C GLY A 744 54.99 53.30 -8.20
N LYS A 745 54.64 54.60 -8.23
CA LYS A 745 53.46 55.17 -7.57
C LYS A 745 52.39 55.68 -8.54
N GLY A 746 52.68 55.65 -9.84
CA GLY A 746 51.79 56.16 -10.87
C GLY A 746 50.68 55.16 -11.27
N PRO A 747 49.71 55.61 -12.08
CA PRO A 747 48.59 54.78 -12.53
C PRO A 747 49.04 53.52 -13.28
N LEU A 748 50.18 53.58 -13.98
CA LEU A 748 50.73 52.43 -14.70
C LEU A 748 51.26 51.34 -13.74
N ALA A 749 51.90 51.75 -12.63
CA ALA A 749 52.41 50.83 -11.62
C ALA A 749 51.30 50.16 -10.80
N ALA A 750 50.13 50.81 -10.70
CA ALA A 750 48.93 50.21 -10.11
C ALA A 750 48.28 49.17 -11.04
N ALA A 751 48.48 49.28 -12.36
CA ALA A 751 47.86 48.43 -13.37
C ALA A 751 48.70 47.21 -13.77
N PHE A 752 50.03 47.37 -13.84
CA PHE A 752 50.96 46.37 -14.36
C PHE A 752 52.20 46.22 -13.48
N SER A 753 52.79 45.03 -13.50
CA SER A 753 54.08 44.77 -12.84
C SER A 753 55.25 45.42 -13.58
N SER A 754 56.34 45.69 -12.85
CA SER A 754 57.59 46.21 -13.42
C SER A 754 58.11 45.32 -14.56
N SER A 755 57.95 43.99 -14.47
CA SER A 755 58.29 43.05 -15.55
C SER A 755 57.44 43.23 -16.80
N GLU A 756 56.11 43.37 -16.67
CA GLU A 756 55.19 43.53 -17.79
C GLU A 756 55.42 44.88 -18.49
N VAL A 757 55.60 45.96 -17.73
CA VAL A 757 55.90 47.29 -18.29
C VAL A 757 57.24 47.29 -19.02
N LYS A 758 58.27 46.64 -18.45
CA LYS A 758 59.55 46.46 -19.15
C LYS A 758 59.37 45.68 -20.45
N ALA A 759 58.63 44.57 -20.43
CA ALA A 759 58.38 43.77 -21.64
C ALA A 759 57.67 44.60 -22.72
N LEU A 760 56.62 45.34 -22.37
CA LEU A 760 55.92 46.24 -23.29
C LEU A 760 56.83 47.34 -23.86
N ILE A 761 57.66 47.99 -23.04
CA ILE A 761 58.64 48.98 -23.54
C ILE A 761 59.65 48.32 -24.48
N ARG A 762 60.02 47.06 -24.21
CA ARG A 762 60.92 46.32 -25.09
C ARG A 762 60.28 46.03 -26.46
N ALA A 763 58.98 45.78 -26.47
CA ALA A 763 58.21 45.51 -27.68
C ALA A 763 57.89 46.77 -28.48
N LEU A 764 57.59 47.90 -27.83
CA LEU A 764 57.15 49.14 -28.51
C LEU A 764 58.28 50.03 -29.03
N PHE A 765 59.49 49.94 -28.47
CA PHE A 765 60.59 50.86 -28.77
C PHE A 765 61.86 50.14 -29.20
N GLN A 766 62.53 50.63 -30.24
CA GLN A 766 63.84 50.13 -30.67
C GLN A 766 64.91 50.29 -29.58
N ASN A 767 65.94 49.43 -29.64
CA ASN A 767 67.03 49.44 -28.66
C ASN A 767 67.88 50.71 -28.78
N THR A 768 67.67 51.66 -27.88
CA THR A 768 68.36 52.96 -27.84
C THR A 768 68.82 53.28 -26.42
N GLU A 769 69.79 54.18 -26.26
CA GLU A 769 70.24 54.65 -24.94
C GLU A 769 69.08 55.25 -24.11
N ARG A 770 68.15 55.94 -24.78
CA ARG A 770 66.93 56.49 -24.16
C ARG A 770 66.04 55.37 -23.60
N ARG A 771 65.82 54.29 -24.36
CA ARG A 771 65.09 53.09 -23.90
C ARG A 771 65.79 52.45 -22.70
N ALA A 772 67.11 52.27 -22.75
CA ALA A 772 67.88 51.71 -21.64
C ALA A 772 67.74 52.56 -20.36
N ALA A 773 67.80 53.88 -20.48
CA ALA A 773 67.61 54.81 -19.37
C ALA A 773 66.19 54.74 -18.77
N ALA A 774 65.15 54.64 -19.60
CA ALA A 774 63.78 54.48 -19.13
C ALA A 774 63.55 53.12 -18.43
N LEU A 775 64.07 52.03 -18.99
CA LEU A 775 64.01 50.70 -18.37
C LEU A 775 64.72 50.64 -17.00
N ALA A 776 65.78 51.41 -16.81
CA ALA A 776 66.50 51.50 -15.53
C ALA A 776 65.71 52.24 -14.44
N LYS A 777 64.83 53.17 -14.82
CA LYS A 777 63.95 53.92 -13.90
C LYS A 777 62.75 53.09 -13.42
N ILE A 778 62.34 52.09 -14.19
CA ILE A 778 61.26 51.18 -13.83
C ILE A 778 61.86 50.05 -13.00
N LYS A 779 61.62 50.05 -11.68
CA LYS A 779 62.13 49.01 -10.76
C LYS A 779 61.05 48.05 -10.34
#